data_AF-A0A673XH64-F1
#
_entry.id   AF-A0A673XH64-F1
#
_cell.length_a   1.000
_cell.length_b   1.000
_cell.length_c   1.000
_cell.angle_alpha   90.00
_cell.angle_beta   90.00
_cell.angle_gamma   90.00
#
_symmetry.space_group_name_H-M   'P 1'
#
loop_
_entity.id
_entity.type
_entity.pdbx_description
1 polymer ?
#
loop_
_entity_poly.entity_id
_entity_poly.type
_entity_poly.pdbx_seq_one_letter_code
_entity_poly.pdbx_strand_id
1 'polypeptide(L)'
;MFGERGPVGRCGSLTVYRRWSYPVQWSLFSLLLVEGAVCLASTTTTPALGINHRPSVNVYMSEEEVKKLLGLDAELYYVRDDVVNHYALSFILPVPSETSSLHFTWRSKDKVDYRMGFHVDNPAAMNQPQSNISIQGEVPRTASVFRVDLFCSGKVDGEAVLTVQLNLTIHSNNFTVLNFKRRKICHKRIDPDLKIPSISNNKTVQRPENGVSIPTTSTRVFYISVGVCCAVIFLVAIVLAVMHLHSMKRVELDDSVSDSGSSQGLSQPSTQTTQYLRADTPNNASAVTNHHPGTAPILQLAAATFPNPGAPVHETKSYPSLRIEKNDLRSVSLLEAKAKVKDISISRLRVTLRDVLHEGTFGRIFHGVLLDEKDPAKEKQCFVKTVKDHASEVQVTMMLTESCKLRGLHHRNLLPISHACTEEGEKPMVLLPYMNWGNLKLFLRQCKLAEANNPQLCVSEHPGPTVIIKDLMAISQQDLVHMAIQIACGMSYLARREVIHKDLASRNCVIDNSMQVKICDNALSRDLFPMDYHCLGDNENRPVRWMALESLLNNDFSSASDVWAFGVTLWELMTLGQTPYVDIDPFEMAAYLKDGYRIAQPINCPDELFAVMACCWALDPEERPKFQQLVQCLTEFHAALGAYV
;
A
#
# COMPACT_ATOMS: atom_id res chain seq x y z
N MET A 1 -8.90 56.27 49.61
CA MET A 1 -8.09 57.00 48.60
C MET A 1 -7.83 56.00 47.48
N PHE A 2 -8.30 56.21 46.25
CA PHE A 2 -7.75 57.15 45.24
C PHE A 2 -6.25 56.91 45.05
N GLY A 3 -5.73 56.56 43.86
CA GLY A 3 -6.27 56.36 42.49
C GLY A 3 -5.05 56.12 41.55
N GLU A 4 -5.09 55.99 40.22
CA GLU A 4 -6.11 55.85 39.15
C GLU A 4 -5.28 55.70 37.82
N ARG A 5 -5.61 54.98 36.72
CA ARG A 5 -6.76 54.26 36.14
C ARG A 5 -6.28 53.01 35.34
N GLY A 6 -7.19 52.24 34.75
CA GLY A 6 -6.91 51.35 33.59
C GLY A 6 -7.06 52.10 32.24
N PRO A 7 -7.51 51.47 31.13
CA PRO A 7 -7.93 50.06 30.97
C PRO A 7 -7.54 49.41 29.60
N VAL A 8 -8.12 48.23 29.32
CA VAL A 8 -8.27 47.54 28.00
C VAL A 8 -7.00 47.07 27.28
N GLY A 9 -6.95 45.76 26.97
CA GLY A 9 -5.86 45.14 26.20
C GLY A 9 -6.18 43.77 25.58
N ARG A 10 -7.46 43.42 25.33
CA ARG A 10 -7.78 42.23 24.52
C ARG A 10 -7.44 42.52 23.05
N CYS A 11 -6.41 41.87 22.53
CA CYS A 11 -6.21 41.70 21.09
C CYS A 11 -5.85 40.23 20.83
N GLY A 12 -6.58 39.58 19.91
CA GLY A 12 -6.32 38.18 19.58
C GLY A 12 -5.13 38.06 18.64
N SER A 13 -4.20 37.14 18.92
CA SER A 13 -3.26 36.69 17.88
C SER A 13 -4.06 35.94 16.82
N LEU A 14 -3.92 36.34 15.56
CA LEU A 14 -4.75 35.80 14.47
C LEU A 14 -4.48 34.31 14.27
N THR A 15 -5.56 33.53 14.15
CA THR A 15 -5.55 32.18 13.60
C THR A 15 -5.17 32.23 12.12
N VAL A 16 -3.87 32.31 11.82
CA VAL A 16 -3.36 32.11 10.45
C VAL A 16 -3.48 30.63 10.11
N TYR A 17 -4.66 30.26 9.63
CA TYR A 17 -4.89 28.99 8.95
C TYR A 17 -3.86 28.84 7.82
N ARG A 18 -2.83 28.01 8.03
CA ARG A 18 -2.09 27.40 6.91
C ARG A 18 -3.00 26.37 6.26
N ARG A 19 -3.89 26.90 5.41
CA ARG A 19 -4.87 26.15 4.62
C ARG A 19 -4.14 25.15 3.72
N TRP A 20 -4.66 23.93 3.64
CA TRP A 20 -3.98 22.78 3.03
C TRP A 20 -3.72 22.94 1.53
N SER A 21 -2.55 22.43 1.10
CA SER A 21 -2.13 22.06 -0.27
C SER A 21 -0.68 21.53 -0.18
N TYR A 22 -0.28 20.32 -0.58
CA TYR A 22 -1.00 19.15 -1.13
C TYR A 22 -0.38 17.83 -0.60
N PRO A 23 -1.15 16.77 -0.31
CA PRO A 23 -0.61 15.41 -0.16
C PRO A 23 -0.43 14.68 -1.51
N VAL A 24 -1.13 15.13 -2.55
CA VAL A 24 -1.31 14.43 -3.85
C VAL A 24 -0.01 14.35 -4.67
N GLN A 25 0.95 15.23 -4.41
CA GLN A 25 2.12 15.39 -5.29
C GLN A 25 3.19 14.29 -5.11
N TRP A 26 3.27 13.68 -3.92
CA TRP A 26 4.21 12.59 -3.64
C TRP A 26 3.70 11.23 -4.13
N SER A 27 2.39 10.99 -4.00
CA SER A 27 1.77 9.73 -4.47
C SER A 27 1.62 9.63 -5.98
N LEU A 28 1.81 10.72 -6.75
CA LEU A 28 2.06 10.63 -8.20
C LEU A 28 3.52 10.33 -8.53
N PHE A 29 4.48 10.90 -7.78
CA PHE A 29 5.91 10.71 -8.05
C PHE A 29 6.32 9.22 -8.02
N SER A 30 5.86 8.49 -7.01
CA SER A 30 6.10 7.03 -6.89
C SER A 30 5.35 6.20 -7.93
N LEU A 31 4.15 6.60 -8.35
CA LEU A 31 3.28 5.82 -9.25
C LEU A 31 3.78 5.81 -10.71
N LEU A 32 4.84 6.56 -11.02
CA LEU A 32 5.32 6.73 -12.39
C LEU A 32 6.84 6.61 -12.53
N LEU A 33 7.63 6.85 -11.48
CA LEU A 33 9.03 6.38 -11.45
C LEU A 33 9.10 4.85 -11.60
N VAL A 34 8.06 4.12 -11.18
CA VAL A 34 7.94 2.66 -11.31
C VAL A 34 7.61 2.19 -12.74
N GLU A 35 7.00 3.01 -13.61
CA GLU A 35 6.72 2.62 -15.02
C GLU A 35 7.54 3.38 -16.07
N GLY A 36 8.33 4.39 -15.68
CA GLY A 36 9.21 5.13 -16.61
C GLY A 36 10.34 4.27 -17.23
N ALA A 37 10.78 3.22 -16.53
CA ALA A 37 11.93 2.40 -16.94
C ALA A 37 11.66 1.52 -18.18
N VAL A 38 10.41 1.12 -18.44
CA VAL A 38 10.06 0.13 -19.48
C VAL A 38 9.91 0.76 -20.88
N CYS A 39 9.94 2.09 -20.99
CA CYS A 39 9.97 2.80 -22.28
C CYS A 39 11.38 3.09 -22.82
N LEU A 40 12.44 2.61 -22.16
CA LEU A 40 13.84 2.87 -22.54
C LEU A 40 14.62 1.58 -22.84
N ALA A 41 15.41 1.62 -23.92
CA ALA A 41 16.41 0.63 -24.32
C ALA A 41 15.95 -0.84 -24.57
N SER A 42 15.42 -1.10 -25.77
CA SER A 42 15.45 -2.43 -26.41
C SER A 42 15.86 -2.36 -27.89
N THR A 43 17.05 -1.86 -28.16
CA THR A 43 17.68 -2.00 -29.49
C THR A 43 18.12 -3.45 -29.75
N THR A 44 18.01 -3.88 -31.01
CA THR A 44 18.56 -5.13 -31.58
C THR A 44 18.11 -6.47 -30.97
N THR A 45 17.07 -7.06 -31.55
CA THR A 45 17.23 -8.38 -32.20
C THR A 45 16.22 -8.54 -33.34
N THR A 46 16.66 -9.11 -34.47
CA THR A 46 15.78 -9.47 -35.60
C THR A 46 15.37 -10.94 -35.53
N PRO A 47 14.15 -11.24 -36.01
CA PRO A 47 14.05 -12.23 -37.08
C PRO A 47 13.29 -11.66 -38.29
N ALA A 48 13.58 -12.19 -39.47
CA ALA A 48 12.93 -11.76 -40.72
C ALA A 48 12.03 -12.87 -41.28
N LEU A 49 10.75 -12.55 -41.52
CA LEU A 49 9.95 -13.01 -42.67
C LEU A 49 8.59 -12.28 -42.70
N GLY A 50 8.05 -11.98 -43.88
CA GLY A 50 6.67 -11.50 -44.06
C GLY A 50 6.53 -10.03 -44.50
N ILE A 51 6.60 -9.79 -45.82
CA ILE A 51 6.30 -8.48 -46.42
C ILE A 51 4.78 -8.37 -46.65
N ASN A 52 4.11 -7.42 -45.96
CA ASN A 52 2.90 -6.66 -46.37
C ASN A 52 2.02 -6.21 -45.18
N HIS A 53 2.56 -5.37 -44.30
CA HIS A 53 1.79 -4.57 -43.35
C HIS A 53 2.40 -3.16 -43.31
N ARG A 54 1.70 -2.04 -43.13
CA ARG A 54 0.29 -1.58 -43.25
C ARG A 54 0.36 -0.10 -42.76
N PRO A 55 -0.73 0.61 -42.36
CA PRO A 55 -0.60 1.95 -41.78
C PRO A 55 0.29 2.04 -40.53
N SER A 56 0.51 3.27 -40.06
CA SER A 56 1.11 3.52 -38.75
C SER A 56 0.52 4.76 -38.09
N VAL A 57 -0.67 4.60 -37.55
CA VAL A 57 -1.32 5.54 -36.64
C VAL A 57 -0.49 5.66 -35.36
N ASN A 58 -0.34 6.89 -34.87
CA ASN A 58 0.22 7.17 -33.54
C ASN A 58 -0.68 8.19 -32.84
N VAL A 59 -1.00 7.98 -31.56
CA VAL A 59 -1.80 8.87 -30.70
C VAL A 59 -1.24 8.83 -29.28
N TYR A 60 -0.83 9.97 -28.74
CA TYR A 60 -0.10 10.07 -27.47
C TYR A 60 -0.25 11.44 -26.78
N MET A 61 0.17 11.56 -25.52
CA MET A 61 0.48 12.82 -24.85
C MET A 61 2.00 13.03 -24.86
N SER A 62 2.45 14.24 -25.21
CA SER A 62 3.87 14.59 -25.17
C SER A 62 4.42 14.60 -23.74
N GLU A 63 5.73 14.41 -23.62
CA GLU A 63 6.49 14.53 -22.37
C GLU A 63 6.13 15.81 -21.59
N GLU A 64 6.07 16.97 -22.26
CA GLU A 64 5.69 18.25 -21.64
C GLU A 64 4.29 18.22 -20.98
N GLU A 65 3.30 17.58 -21.61
CA GLU A 65 1.93 17.52 -21.10
C GLU A 65 1.81 16.47 -19.98
N VAL A 66 2.54 15.36 -20.08
CA VAL A 66 2.68 14.38 -19.00
C VAL A 66 3.40 15.01 -17.79
N LYS A 67 4.44 15.81 -18.02
CA LYS A 67 5.15 16.58 -16.99
C LYS A 67 4.24 17.59 -16.30
N LYS A 68 3.42 18.32 -17.07
CA LYS A 68 2.40 19.25 -16.56
C LYS A 68 1.33 18.56 -15.70
N LEU A 69 0.89 17.37 -16.09
CA LEU A 69 -0.20 16.65 -15.43
C LEU A 69 0.26 15.84 -14.21
N LEU A 70 1.45 15.24 -14.29
CA LEU A 70 1.90 14.20 -13.36
C LEU A 70 3.28 14.46 -12.72
N GLY A 71 4.04 15.43 -13.21
CA GLY A 71 5.41 15.72 -12.74
C GLY A 71 6.51 14.84 -13.37
N LEU A 72 6.26 14.28 -14.56
CA LEU A 72 7.00 13.14 -15.11
C LEU A 72 7.57 13.36 -16.52
N ASP A 73 8.79 12.85 -16.73
CA ASP A 73 9.54 12.96 -17.98
C ASP A 73 9.38 11.69 -18.83
N ALA A 74 8.16 11.46 -19.34
CA ALA A 74 7.82 10.33 -20.20
C ALA A 74 6.68 10.63 -21.19
N GLU A 75 6.69 9.98 -22.36
CA GLU A 75 5.59 10.04 -23.34
C GLU A 75 4.51 8.98 -23.04
N LEU A 76 3.25 9.40 -22.91
CA LEU A 76 2.12 8.48 -22.66
C LEU A 76 1.35 8.17 -23.96
N TYR A 77 1.65 7.03 -24.57
CA TYR A 77 1.08 6.60 -25.85
C TYR A 77 -0.15 5.69 -25.69
N TYR A 78 -1.19 5.93 -26.51
CA TYR A 78 -2.42 5.15 -26.59
C TYR A 78 -2.47 4.28 -27.84
N VAL A 79 -1.87 4.77 -28.93
CA VAL A 79 -1.55 3.98 -30.13
C VAL A 79 -0.13 4.34 -30.53
N ARG A 80 0.72 3.34 -30.77
CA ARG A 80 2.06 3.53 -31.35
C ARG A 80 2.22 2.52 -32.48
N ASP A 81 2.44 3.05 -33.69
CA ASP A 81 2.52 2.33 -34.95
C ASP A 81 1.47 1.20 -35.10
N ASP A 82 0.19 1.60 -35.15
CA ASP A 82 -1.04 0.78 -35.20
C ASP A 82 -1.31 -0.11 -33.94
N VAL A 83 -0.36 -0.31 -33.03
CA VAL A 83 -0.56 -1.09 -31.79
C VAL A 83 -1.27 -0.26 -30.71
N VAL A 84 -2.39 -0.76 -30.19
CA VAL A 84 -3.19 -0.12 -29.12
C VAL A 84 -2.63 -0.46 -27.74
N ASN A 85 -2.35 0.55 -26.92
CA ASN A 85 -1.92 0.40 -25.54
C ASN A 85 -3.13 0.26 -24.60
N HIS A 86 -3.54 -0.99 -24.35
CA HIS A 86 -4.69 -1.30 -23.48
C HIS A 86 -4.48 -0.92 -22.00
N TYR A 87 -3.23 -0.80 -21.51
CA TYR A 87 -2.94 -0.29 -20.17
C TYR A 87 -3.25 1.22 -20.09
N ALA A 88 -2.73 2.01 -21.04
CA ALA A 88 -2.97 3.46 -21.10
C ALA A 88 -4.46 3.84 -21.33
N LEU A 89 -5.25 2.95 -21.95
CA LEU A 89 -6.71 3.11 -22.07
C LEU A 89 -7.48 2.72 -20.79
N SER A 90 -6.93 1.82 -19.98
CA SER A 90 -7.55 1.37 -18.72
C SER A 90 -7.34 2.38 -17.58
N PHE A 91 -6.26 3.17 -17.64
CA PHE A 91 -5.88 4.12 -16.60
C PHE A 91 -6.75 5.38 -16.57
N ILE A 92 -7.28 5.72 -15.39
CA ILE A 92 -8.03 6.97 -15.15
C ILE A 92 -7.06 8.05 -14.67
N LEU A 93 -6.40 8.70 -15.63
CA LEU A 93 -5.40 9.74 -15.41
C LEU A 93 -6.00 10.90 -14.57
N PRO A 94 -5.42 11.29 -13.42
CA PRO A 94 -5.86 12.45 -12.67
C PRO A 94 -5.51 13.74 -13.44
N VAL A 95 -6.37 14.76 -13.33
CA VAL A 95 -6.14 16.08 -13.93
C VAL A 95 -6.25 17.15 -12.84
N PRO A 96 -5.18 17.93 -12.56
CA PRO A 96 -5.18 18.96 -11.51
C PRO A 96 -6.32 19.96 -11.68
N SER A 97 -6.86 20.45 -10.56
CA SER A 97 -7.95 21.45 -10.48
C SER A 97 -7.69 22.68 -11.37
N GLU A 98 -6.44 23.13 -11.48
CA GLU A 98 -6.05 24.30 -12.27
C GLU A 98 -6.00 24.04 -13.79
N THR A 99 -5.83 22.78 -14.22
CA THR A 99 -5.67 22.43 -15.64
C THR A 99 -7.01 22.46 -16.37
N SER A 100 -7.23 23.49 -17.18
CA SER A 100 -8.46 23.66 -17.98
C SER A 100 -8.45 22.89 -19.31
N SER A 101 -7.28 22.45 -19.79
CA SER A 101 -7.13 21.82 -21.11
C SER A 101 -6.05 20.72 -21.15
N LEU A 102 -6.34 19.68 -21.93
CA LEU A 102 -5.48 18.54 -22.24
C LEU A 102 -5.07 18.56 -23.71
N HIS A 103 -3.81 18.25 -24.00
CA HIS A 103 -3.25 18.21 -25.35
C HIS A 103 -2.87 16.77 -25.74
N PHE A 104 -3.22 16.39 -26.96
CA PHE A 104 -2.97 15.07 -27.51
C PHE A 104 -2.29 15.22 -28.87
N THR A 105 -1.15 14.57 -29.06
CA THR A 105 -0.42 14.53 -30.31
C THR A 105 -0.84 13.31 -31.12
N TRP A 106 -1.03 13.48 -32.43
CA TRP A 106 -1.40 12.40 -33.34
C TRP A 106 -0.82 12.55 -34.75
N ARG A 107 -0.72 11.42 -35.46
CA ARG A 107 -0.38 11.32 -36.89
C ARG A 107 -0.85 9.99 -37.48
N SER A 108 -1.01 9.94 -38.80
CA SER A 108 -1.15 8.71 -39.58
C SER A 108 -0.40 8.84 -40.92
N LYS A 109 0.32 7.80 -41.36
CA LYS A 109 0.92 7.80 -42.71
C LYS A 109 -0.15 7.73 -43.80
N ASP A 110 -1.15 6.89 -43.60
CA ASP A 110 -2.27 6.67 -44.52
C ASP A 110 -3.52 7.45 -44.13
N LYS A 111 -4.52 7.51 -45.03
CA LYS A 111 -5.83 8.08 -44.70
C LYS A 111 -6.51 7.24 -43.61
N VAL A 112 -6.78 7.86 -42.48
CA VAL A 112 -7.59 7.29 -41.39
C VAL A 112 -8.61 8.36 -41.02
N ASP A 113 -9.89 8.03 -41.12
CA ASP A 113 -10.97 8.94 -40.72
C ASP A 113 -11.27 8.76 -39.24
N TYR A 114 -11.57 9.83 -38.52
CA TYR A 114 -11.86 9.80 -37.09
C TYR A 114 -13.25 10.34 -36.75
N ARG A 115 -13.79 9.90 -35.61
CA ARG A 115 -14.91 10.54 -34.91
C ARG A 115 -14.61 10.61 -33.42
N MET A 116 -14.85 11.78 -32.81
CA MET A 116 -14.58 12.06 -31.40
C MET A 116 -15.88 12.35 -30.63
N GLY A 117 -15.97 11.86 -29.40
CA GLY A 117 -17.10 12.08 -28.49
C GLY A 117 -16.63 12.30 -27.04
N PHE A 118 -17.50 12.90 -26.23
CA PHE A 118 -17.21 13.24 -24.85
C PHE A 118 -18.35 12.79 -23.93
N HIS A 119 -18.04 11.97 -22.94
CA HIS A 119 -18.95 11.58 -21.87
C HIS A 119 -18.41 12.05 -20.52
N VAL A 120 -19.28 12.58 -19.67
CA VAL A 120 -18.98 13.03 -18.30
C VAL A 120 -20.02 12.37 -17.38
N ASP A 121 -19.55 11.69 -16.35
CA ASP A 121 -20.38 11.02 -15.34
C ASP A 121 -21.13 12.00 -14.43
N ASN A 122 -20.48 13.11 -14.07
CA ASN A 122 -20.96 14.15 -13.17
C ASN A 122 -21.10 15.51 -13.88
N PRO A 123 -22.15 15.72 -14.70
CA PRO A 123 -22.42 16.99 -15.37
C PRO A 123 -22.85 18.13 -14.41
N ALA A 124 -23.01 17.84 -13.11
CA ALA A 124 -23.20 18.88 -12.11
C ALA A 124 -21.87 19.54 -11.71
N ALA A 125 -20.78 18.77 -11.62
CA ALA A 125 -19.44 19.27 -11.27
C ALA A 125 -18.64 19.77 -12.48
N MET A 126 -18.80 19.15 -13.66
CA MET A 126 -18.07 19.49 -14.90
C MET A 126 -19.04 19.88 -16.03
N ASN A 127 -18.69 20.92 -16.80
CA ASN A 127 -19.41 21.29 -18.01
C ASN A 127 -19.06 20.35 -19.18
N GLN A 128 -19.93 20.25 -20.19
CA GLN A 128 -19.65 19.46 -21.38
C GLN A 128 -18.32 19.90 -22.05
N PRO A 129 -17.37 18.98 -22.29
CA PRO A 129 -16.08 19.30 -22.89
C PRO A 129 -16.19 19.79 -24.33
N GLN A 130 -15.17 20.53 -24.77
CA GLN A 130 -15.03 21.03 -26.14
C GLN A 130 -13.66 20.65 -26.70
N SER A 131 -13.49 20.75 -28.02
CA SER A 131 -12.20 20.56 -28.69
C SER A 131 -11.92 21.65 -29.70
N ASN A 132 -10.64 21.86 -30.00
CA ASN A 132 -10.19 22.76 -31.07
C ASN A 132 -10.32 22.16 -32.48
N ILE A 133 -10.62 20.86 -32.61
CA ILE A 133 -10.90 20.16 -33.87
C ILE A 133 -12.36 19.74 -33.98
N SER A 134 -12.79 19.38 -35.18
CA SER A 134 -14.16 18.92 -35.46
C SER A 134 -14.47 17.56 -34.81
N ILE A 135 -15.77 17.29 -34.63
CA ILE A 135 -16.27 16.01 -34.10
C ILE A 135 -15.95 14.82 -35.02
N GLN A 136 -15.62 15.05 -36.30
CA GLN A 136 -15.13 14.06 -37.24
C GLN A 136 -14.23 14.70 -38.31
N GLY A 137 -13.35 13.92 -38.95
CA GLY A 137 -12.43 14.38 -40.00
C GLY A 137 -11.41 13.29 -40.41
N GLU A 138 -10.29 13.69 -41.03
CA GLU A 138 -9.14 12.82 -41.34
C GLU A 138 -7.99 13.08 -40.34
N VAL A 139 -7.31 12.03 -39.88
CA VAL A 139 -6.13 12.13 -39.00
C VAL A 139 -4.96 12.79 -39.77
N PRO A 140 -4.28 13.81 -39.22
CA PRO A 140 -3.19 14.50 -39.90
C PRO A 140 -2.02 13.59 -40.33
N ARG A 141 -1.42 13.91 -41.48
CA ARG A 141 -0.28 13.17 -42.05
C ARG A 141 1.06 13.52 -41.42
N THR A 142 1.19 14.74 -40.94
CA THR A 142 2.27 15.21 -40.07
C THR A 142 1.85 15.10 -38.61
N ALA A 143 2.82 15.10 -37.69
CA ALA A 143 2.53 15.23 -36.27
C ALA A 143 1.79 16.56 -36.01
N SER A 144 0.64 16.47 -35.35
CA SER A 144 -0.25 17.60 -35.03
C SER A 144 -0.80 17.43 -33.62
N VAL A 145 -1.32 18.50 -33.02
CA VAL A 145 -1.82 18.50 -31.64
C VAL A 145 -3.28 18.96 -31.62
N PHE A 146 -4.16 18.14 -31.04
CA PHE A 146 -5.52 18.54 -30.69
C PHE A 146 -5.65 18.77 -29.19
N ARG A 147 -6.57 19.68 -28.83
CA ARG A 147 -6.83 20.12 -27.46
C ARG A 147 -8.24 19.72 -27.05
N VAL A 148 -8.41 19.27 -25.82
CA VAL A 148 -9.71 19.03 -25.17
C VAL A 148 -9.82 19.94 -23.96
N ASP A 149 -10.86 20.77 -23.92
CA ASP A 149 -11.12 21.73 -22.84
C ASP A 149 -12.17 21.17 -21.86
N LEU A 150 -11.88 21.22 -20.56
CA LEU A 150 -12.59 20.47 -19.49
C LEU A 150 -12.93 21.37 -18.29
N PHE A 151 -13.78 22.37 -18.51
CA PHE A 151 -14.13 23.36 -17.49
C PHE A 151 -15.08 22.80 -16.41
N CYS A 152 -14.69 22.96 -15.15
CA CYS A 152 -15.58 22.77 -14.01
C CYS A 152 -16.78 23.74 -14.05
N SER A 153 -17.96 23.30 -13.59
CA SER A 153 -19.17 24.10 -13.54
C SER A 153 -19.10 25.24 -12.52
N GLY A 154 -18.29 25.05 -11.46
CA GLY A 154 -18.19 25.96 -10.31
C GLY A 154 -19.42 25.95 -9.39
N LYS A 155 -20.43 25.11 -9.64
CA LYS A 155 -21.70 25.09 -8.88
C LYS A 155 -21.65 24.24 -7.62
N VAL A 156 -20.91 23.13 -7.69
CA VAL A 156 -20.71 22.15 -6.61
C VAL A 156 -19.24 21.77 -6.54
N ASP A 157 -18.81 21.36 -5.36
CA ASP A 157 -17.57 20.60 -5.18
C ASP A 157 -17.84 19.15 -5.57
N GLY A 158 -16.90 18.50 -6.26
CA GLY A 158 -17.04 17.10 -6.64
C GLY A 158 -16.02 16.65 -7.67
N GLU A 159 -15.86 15.34 -7.80
CA GLU A 159 -15.07 14.72 -8.87
C GLU A 159 -15.94 14.45 -10.09
N ALA A 160 -15.31 14.45 -11.27
CA ALA A 160 -15.92 14.04 -12.53
C ALA A 160 -14.91 13.24 -13.37
N VAL A 161 -15.32 12.07 -13.87
CA VAL A 161 -14.57 11.29 -14.86
C VAL A 161 -15.06 11.63 -16.26
N LEU A 162 -14.23 12.39 -16.96
CA LEU A 162 -14.34 12.61 -18.40
C LEU A 162 -13.82 11.37 -19.14
N THR A 163 -14.65 10.75 -19.97
CA THR A 163 -14.22 9.82 -21.02
C THR A 163 -14.20 10.53 -22.38
N VAL A 164 -13.01 10.72 -22.94
CA VAL A 164 -12.82 11.13 -24.34
C VAL A 164 -12.83 9.87 -25.19
N GLN A 165 -13.82 9.72 -26.06
CA GLN A 165 -13.89 8.61 -27.02
C GLN A 165 -13.36 9.07 -28.37
N LEU A 166 -12.41 8.35 -28.95
CA LEU A 166 -11.86 8.57 -30.27
C LEU A 166 -11.96 7.28 -31.08
N ASN A 167 -12.85 7.26 -32.08
CA ASN A 167 -13.06 6.14 -32.98
C ASN A 167 -12.28 6.39 -34.26
N LEU A 168 -11.36 5.49 -34.61
CA LEU A 168 -10.51 5.58 -35.80
C LEU A 168 -10.90 4.52 -36.82
N THR A 169 -11.22 4.95 -38.04
CA THR A 169 -11.63 4.09 -39.17
C THR A 169 -10.47 3.97 -40.14
N ILE A 170 -9.79 2.82 -40.12
CA ILE A 170 -8.57 2.58 -40.91
C ILE A 170 -8.90 2.00 -42.29
N HIS A 171 -9.91 1.14 -42.35
CA HIS A 171 -10.51 0.62 -43.59
C HIS A 171 -12.03 0.67 -43.45
N SER A 172 -12.77 0.56 -44.56
CA SER A 172 -14.20 0.88 -44.67
C SER A 172 -15.18 0.14 -43.74
N ASN A 173 -14.74 -0.87 -42.98
CA ASN A 173 -15.52 -1.48 -41.88
C ASN A 173 -14.70 -1.73 -40.58
N ASN A 174 -13.40 -1.40 -40.54
CA ASN A 174 -12.55 -1.63 -39.36
C ASN A 174 -12.41 -0.34 -38.54
N PHE A 175 -13.03 -0.33 -37.36
CA PHE A 175 -12.99 0.78 -36.41
C PHE A 175 -12.27 0.39 -35.11
N THR A 176 -11.37 1.25 -34.65
CA THR A 176 -10.68 1.12 -33.35
C THR A 176 -11.25 2.17 -32.40
N VAL A 177 -11.87 1.74 -31.29
CA VAL A 177 -12.42 2.62 -30.25
C VAL A 177 -11.38 2.84 -29.16
N LEU A 178 -10.91 4.08 -29.01
CA LEU A 178 -10.01 4.51 -27.94
C LEU A 178 -10.81 5.31 -26.91
N ASN A 179 -10.82 4.91 -25.65
CA ASN A 179 -11.53 5.61 -24.57
C ASN A 179 -10.52 6.14 -23.53
N PHE A 180 -10.18 7.43 -23.60
CA PHE A 180 -9.25 8.06 -22.65
C PHE A 180 -10.01 8.57 -21.43
N LYS A 181 -9.81 7.95 -20.25
CA LYS A 181 -10.49 8.33 -19.01
C LYS A 181 -9.66 9.33 -18.19
N ARG A 182 -10.30 10.38 -17.67
CA ARG A 182 -9.68 11.53 -17.00
C ARG A 182 -10.46 11.93 -15.76
N ARG A 183 -9.89 11.77 -14.56
CA ARG A 183 -10.53 12.20 -13.29
C ARG A 183 -10.14 13.63 -12.97
N LYS A 184 -11.10 14.55 -13.05
CA LYS A 184 -10.95 15.96 -12.69
C LYS A 184 -11.56 16.20 -11.31
N ILE A 185 -10.82 16.87 -10.45
CA ILE A 185 -11.36 17.46 -9.22
C ILE A 185 -11.91 18.85 -9.58
N CYS A 186 -13.17 19.10 -9.22
CA CYS A 186 -13.84 20.38 -9.43
C CYS A 186 -14.28 20.98 -8.10
N HIS A 187 -14.05 22.29 -7.96
CA HIS A 187 -14.40 23.06 -6.78
C HIS A 187 -15.53 24.04 -7.06
N LYS A 188 -16.38 24.25 -6.04
CA LYS A 188 -17.40 25.29 -6.06
C LYS A 188 -16.73 26.66 -6.03
N ARG A 189 -17.16 27.56 -6.91
CA ARG A 189 -16.75 28.96 -6.83
C ARG A 189 -17.50 29.61 -5.67
N ILE A 190 -16.75 30.07 -4.67
CA ILE A 190 -17.28 30.95 -3.63
C ILE A 190 -17.41 32.34 -4.29
N ASP A 191 -18.60 32.65 -4.79
CA ASP A 191 -18.92 33.96 -5.34
C ASP A 191 -18.98 34.99 -4.18
N PRO A 192 -18.19 36.09 -4.19
CA PRO A 192 -18.12 37.00 -3.04
C PRO A 192 -19.39 37.84 -2.80
N ASP A 193 -20.24 38.04 -3.81
CA ASP A 193 -21.41 38.92 -3.74
C ASP A 193 -22.74 38.16 -3.92
N LEU A 194 -23.18 37.49 -2.84
CA LEU A 194 -24.58 37.14 -2.63
C LEU A 194 -25.17 38.00 -1.49
N LYS A 195 -25.47 39.26 -1.81
CA LYS A 195 -26.17 40.18 -0.90
C LYS A 195 -27.69 40.02 -0.99
N ILE A 196 -28.31 40.10 0.19
CA ILE A 196 -29.75 40.08 0.44
C ILE A 196 -30.43 41.25 -0.34
N PRO A 197 -31.63 41.06 -0.91
CA PRO A 197 -32.24 42.03 -1.82
C PRO A 197 -32.64 43.35 -1.15
N SER A 198 -32.45 44.44 -1.87
CA SER A 198 -33.00 45.77 -1.56
C SER A 198 -33.58 46.42 -2.83
N ILE A 199 -34.58 47.28 -2.64
CA ILE A 199 -35.48 47.75 -3.70
C ILE A 199 -35.07 49.14 -4.23
N SER A 200 -35.36 49.38 -5.51
CA SER A 200 -35.56 50.67 -6.21
C SER A 200 -34.42 51.34 -7.00
N ASN A 201 -34.79 51.71 -8.23
CA ASN A 201 -34.53 52.97 -8.94
C ASN A 201 -33.16 53.28 -9.60
N ASN A 202 -33.14 52.95 -10.90
CA ASN A 202 -32.94 53.89 -12.03
C ASN A 202 -31.54 54.25 -12.58
N LYS A 203 -31.48 54.09 -13.92
CA LYS A 203 -30.73 54.81 -14.97
C LYS A 203 -29.34 54.34 -15.43
N THR A 204 -29.31 54.06 -16.74
CA THR A 204 -28.26 54.32 -17.76
C THR A 204 -26.88 53.67 -17.63
N VAL A 205 -26.75 52.52 -18.32
CA VAL A 205 -25.71 52.18 -19.31
C VAL A 205 -24.45 53.08 -19.37
N GLN A 206 -23.29 52.50 -19.05
CA GLN A 206 -22.04 52.66 -19.82
C GLN A 206 -21.01 51.55 -19.49
N ARG A 207 -20.09 51.31 -20.43
CA ARG A 207 -18.90 50.42 -20.39
C ARG A 207 -17.90 51.09 -21.37
N PRO A 208 -16.59 51.25 -21.10
CA PRO A 208 -15.64 50.27 -20.51
C PRO A 208 -14.90 50.87 -19.28
N GLU A 209 -13.72 50.48 -18.77
CA GLU A 209 -12.52 49.74 -19.24
C GLU A 209 -11.90 48.81 -18.16
N ASN A 210 -10.68 48.31 -18.43
CA ASN A 210 -9.93 47.34 -17.63
C ASN A 210 -9.51 47.90 -16.25
N GLY A 211 -9.62 47.07 -15.21
CA GLY A 211 -9.10 47.37 -13.87
C GLY A 211 -8.39 46.17 -13.25
N VAL A 212 -7.07 46.07 -13.43
CA VAL A 212 -6.25 45.12 -12.66
C VAL A 212 -6.09 45.64 -11.24
N SER A 213 -6.47 44.85 -10.24
CA SER A 213 -6.44 45.23 -8.83
C SER A 213 -4.99 45.32 -8.31
N ILE A 214 -4.44 46.53 -8.32
CA ILE A 214 -3.11 46.83 -7.73
C ILE A 214 -3.17 46.59 -6.22
N PRO A 215 -2.30 45.72 -5.64
CA PRO A 215 -2.22 45.54 -4.19
C PRO A 215 -1.72 46.82 -3.51
N THR A 216 -2.31 47.13 -2.36
CA THR A 216 -2.08 48.37 -1.61
C THR A 216 -0.62 48.51 -1.15
N THR A 217 -0.20 49.75 -0.88
CA THR A 217 1.20 50.10 -0.60
C THR A 217 1.81 49.29 0.54
N SER A 218 1.04 49.05 1.61
CA SER A 218 1.46 48.22 2.76
C SER A 218 1.77 46.77 2.35
N THR A 219 0.90 46.16 1.54
CA THR A 219 1.09 44.79 1.03
C THR A 219 2.33 44.68 0.14
N ARG A 220 2.61 45.69 -0.69
CA ARG A 220 3.85 45.74 -1.50
C ARG A 220 5.10 45.84 -0.62
N VAL A 221 5.08 46.71 0.39
CA VAL A 221 6.21 46.86 1.34
C VAL A 221 6.47 45.55 2.07
N PHE A 222 5.44 44.85 2.56
CA PHE A 222 5.60 43.55 3.22
C PHE A 222 6.30 42.51 2.33
N TYR A 223 5.86 42.34 1.08
CA TYR A 223 6.51 41.38 0.16
C TYR A 223 7.94 41.78 -0.21
N ILE A 224 8.24 43.08 -0.32
CA ILE A 224 9.61 43.58 -0.53
C ILE A 224 10.49 43.25 0.69
N SER A 225 10.01 43.48 1.92
CA SER A 225 10.74 43.15 3.15
C SER A 225 11.02 41.65 3.28
N VAL A 226 10.03 40.80 2.98
CA VAL A 226 10.22 39.33 2.97
C VAL A 226 11.23 38.91 1.90
N GLY A 227 11.13 39.47 0.69
CA GLY A 227 12.08 39.19 -0.40
C GLY A 227 13.52 39.56 -0.06
N VAL A 228 13.74 40.72 0.57
CA VAL A 228 15.07 41.15 1.04
C VAL A 228 15.61 40.21 2.13
N CYS A 229 14.79 39.81 3.11
CA CYS A 229 15.21 38.85 4.13
C CYS A 229 15.61 37.49 3.52
N CYS A 230 14.82 36.96 2.58
CA CYS A 230 15.16 35.72 1.88
C CYS A 230 16.46 35.85 1.06
N ALA A 231 16.67 36.97 0.38
CA ALA A 231 17.90 37.22 -0.39
C ALA A 231 19.14 37.30 0.52
N VAL A 232 19.04 37.92 1.69
CA VAL A 232 20.14 37.97 2.69
C VAL A 232 20.45 36.58 3.23
N ILE A 233 19.44 35.78 3.60
CA ILE A 233 19.63 34.40 4.06
C ILE A 233 20.31 33.54 2.98
N PHE A 234 19.89 33.69 1.71
CA PHE A 234 20.47 32.96 0.59
C PHE A 234 21.93 33.38 0.31
N LEU A 235 22.26 34.67 0.41
CA LEU A 235 23.64 35.15 0.32
C LEU A 235 24.53 34.59 1.45
N VAL A 236 24.04 34.55 2.69
CA VAL A 236 24.78 33.95 3.81
C VAL A 236 25.02 32.45 3.58
N ALA A 237 24.02 31.71 3.08
CA ALA A 237 24.17 30.31 2.72
C ALA A 237 25.23 30.08 1.62
N ILE A 238 25.25 30.93 0.59
CA ILE A 238 26.28 30.89 -0.46
C ILE A 238 27.68 31.18 0.11
N VAL A 239 27.83 32.19 0.97
CA VAL A 239 29.13 32.51 1.59
C VAL A 239 29.63 31.35 2.45
N LEU A 240 28.75 30.72 3.24
CA LEU A 240 29.11 29.53 4.03
C LEU A 240 29.51 28.34 3.15
N ALA A 241 28.80 28.09 2.05
CA ALA A 241 29.15 27.04 1.09
C ALA A 241 30.51 27.32 0.40
N VAL A 242 30.78 28.57 -0.01
CA VAL A 242 32.06 28.96 -0.59
C VAL A 242 33.20 28.84 0.42
N MET A 243 32.98 29.22 1.68
CA MET A 243 33.96 29.00 2.76
C MET A 243 34.23 27.51 3.00
N HIS A 244 33.20 26.66 2.95
CA HIS A 244 33.36 25.20 3.06
C HIS A 244 34.19 24.62 1.90
N LEU A 245 33.87 24.98 0.64
CA LEU A 245 34.66 24.56 -0.52
C LEU A 245 36.10 25.07 -0.47
N HIS A 246 36.33 26.32 -0.05
CA HIS A 246 37.69 26.85 0.13
C HIS A 246 38.46 26.20 1.29
N SER A 247 37.76 25.66 2.29
CA SER A 247 38.38 24.86 3.36
C SER A 247 38.86 23.51 2.80
N MET A 248 37.98 22.77 2.13
CA MET A 248 38.31 21.48 1.52
C MET A 248 39.45 21.60 0.49
N LYS A 249 39.43 22.67 -0.33
CA LYS A 249 40.46 22.91 -1.36
C LYS A 249 41.82 23.37 -0.81
N ARG A 250 41.97 23.63 0.50
CA ARG A 250 43.30 23.73 1.12
C ARG A 250 43.89 22.36 1.44
N VAL A 251 43.08 21.47 2.01
CA VAL A 251 43.51 20.11 2.38
C VAL A 251 44.05 19.37 1.15
N GLU A 252 43.33 19.45 0.04
CA GLU A 252 43.70 18.84 -1.25
C GLU A 252 44.98 19.42 -1.89
N LEU A 253 45.50 20.56 -1.39
CA LEU A 253 46.72 21.19 -1.92
C LEU A 253 47.97 20.77 -1.14
N ASP A 254 47.91 20.66 0.18
CA ASP A 254 49.07 20.30 1.00
C ASP A 254 49.52 18.84 0.77
N ASP A 255 48.58 17.93 0.49
CA ASP A 255 48.88 16.53 0.12
C ASP A 255 49.59 16.39 -1.25
N SER A 256 49.59 17.43 -2.09
CA SER A 256 50.10 17.35 -3.48
C SER A 256 51.61 17.56 -3.64
N VAL A 257 52.33 17.91 -2.57
CA VAL A 257 53.74 18.38 -2.61
C VAL A 257 54.77 17.29 -2.24
N SER A 258 54.33 16.13 -1.73
CA SER A 258 55.21 15.23 -0.97
C SER A 258 55.27 13.77 -1.46
N ASP A 259 55.64 13.51 -2.72
CA ASP A 259 56.40 12.28 -3.01
C ASP A 259 57.32 12.37 -4.25
N SER A 260 58.56 11.89 -4.08
CA SER A 260 59.60 11.69 -5.13
C SER A 260 60.87 11.09 -4.50
N GLY A 261 60.85 9.81 -4.11
CA GLY A 261 62.00 9.07 -3.56
C GLY A 261 62.07 7.63 -4.05
N SER A 262 63.27 7.10 -4.29
CA SER A 262 63.48 5.81 -4.98
C SER A 262 63.75 4.61 -4.07
N SER A 263 63.56 3.41 -4.64
CA SER A 263 63.61 2.09 -4.00
C SER A 263 65.03 1.53 -3.78
N GLN A 264 65.17 0.59 -2.82
CA GLN A 264 65.68 -0.79 -2.98
C GLN A 264 65.98 -1.49 -1.62
N GLY A 265 65.86 -2.83 -1.54
CA GLY A 265 66.42 -3.65 -0.44
C GLY A 265 65.61 -4.91 -0.04
N LEU A 266 66.25 -6.09 -0.06
CA LEU A 266 65.65 -7.41 0.28
C LEU A 266 65.74 -7.73 1.80
N SER A 267 64.75 -8.47 2.34
CA SER A 267 64.92 -9.81 2.99
C SER A 267 63.67 -10.30 3.77
N GLN A 268 63.68 -11.58 4.18
CA GLN A 268 62.69 -12.31 5.01
C GLN A 268 63.45 -13.10 6.11
N PRO A 269 62.82 -13.71 7.16
CA PRO A 269 61.38 -13.95 7.37
C PRO A 269 60.79 -13.62 8.78
N SER A 270 59.48 -13.84 8.91
CA SER A 270 58.71 -14.15 10.14
C SER A 270 58.68 -13.16 11.33
N THR A 271 57.53 -12.51 11.57
CA THR A 271 56.56 -12.85 12.66
C THR A 271 55.35 -11.89 12.69
N GLN A 272 54.27 -12.35 13.33
CA GLN A 272 53.07 -11.61 13.77
C GLN A 272 52.14 -10.99 12.70
N THR A 273 50.83 -11.11 12.96
CA THR A 273 49.74 -10.68 12.06
C THR A 273 48.92 -9.56 12.71
N THR A 274 49.08 -8.33 12.23
CA THR A 274 48.26 -7.16 12.61
C THR A 274 47.92 -6.40 11.33
N GLN A 275 46.65 -6.43 10.91
CA GLN A 275 45.67 -5.38 11.22
C GLN A 275 46.00 -4.03 10.54
N TYR A 276 45.44 -3.83 9.34
CA TYR A 276 45.21 -2.48 8.81
C TYR A 276 44.04 -1.85 9.55
N LEU A 277 44.25 -0.70 10.20
CA LEU A 277 43.17 0.08 10.78
C LEU A 277 42.31 0.69 9.66
N ARG A 278 40.99 0.63 9.85
CA ARG A 278 40.05 1.60 9.29
C ARG A 278 39.89 2.75 10.29
N ALA A 279 39.57 3.92 9.77
CA ALA A 279 38.93 5.03 10.48
C ALA A 279 38.08 5.81 9.45
N ASP A 280 36.90 6.34 9.75
CA ASP A 280 36.00 6.02 10.87
C ASP A 280 34.55 6.35 10.48
N THR A 281 33.62 5.47 10.83
CA THR A 281 32.21 5.84 11.09
C THR A 281 31.71 5.02 12.28
N PRO A 282 31.12 5.65 13.32
CA PRO A 282 31.03 5.02 14.63
C PRO A 282 29.86 4.04 14.76
N ASN A 283 30.17 2.75 14.65
CA ASN A 283 29.29 1.66 15.09
C ASN A 283 29.98 0.83 16.18
N ASN A 284 29.73 1.15 17.45
CA ASN A 284 29.93 0.19 18.53
C ASN A 284 29.04 0.49 19.76
N ALA A 285 27.99 -0.31 19.92
CA ALA A 285 27.36 -0.53 21.23
C ALA A 285 27.96 -1.80 21.83
N SER A 286 28.86 -1.66 22.81
CA SER A 286 29.47 -2.76 23.56
C SER A 286 29.17 -2.61 25.05
N ALA A 287 28.96 -3.75 25.73
CA ALA A 287 28.40 -3.78 27.08
C ALA A 287 29.34 -3.23 28.16
N VAL A 288 28.77 -2.49 29.11
CA VAL A 288 29.43 -2.07 30.36
C VAL A 288 29.20 -3.13 31.43
N THR A 289 30.26 -3.60 32.07
CA THR A 289 30.17 -4.40 33.31
C THR A 289 30.05 -3.47 34.53
N ASN A 290 29.21 -3.88 35.49
CA ASN A 290 28.75 -3.05 36.60
C ASN A 290 29.86 -2.46 37.49
N HIS A 291 29.62 -1.26 38.02
CA HIS A 291 29.59 -1.06 39.47
C HIS A 291 28.66 0.09 39.90
N HIS A 292 27.87 -0.16 40.95
CA HIS A 292 26.96 0.77 41.66
C HIS A 292 25.66 1.22 40.97
N PRO A 293 24.60 1.57 41.75
CA PRO A 293 23.28 1.02 41.46
C PRO A 293 22.18 2.04 41.11
N GLY A 294 21.21 1.59 40.31
CA GLY A 294 19.88 2.18 40.25
C GLY A 294 19.44 2.68 38.88
N THR A 295 18.96 1.77 38.02
CA THR A 295 17.78 1.87 37.11
C THR A 295 17.60 0.50 36.43
N ALA A 296 16.39 0.11 36.03
CA ALA A 296 16.08 -1.24 35.55
C ALA A 296 16.32 -1.44 34.02
N PRO A 297 16.77 -2.63 33.57
CA PRO A 297 16.96 -2.93 32.15
C PRO A 297 15.79 -3.71 31.52
N ILE A 298 15.43 -3.38 30.28
CA ILE A 298 14.60 -4.21 29.39
C ILE A 298 15.28 -4.25 28.00
N LEU A 299 16.25 -5.15 27.82
CA LEU A 299 16.69 -5.71 26.53
C LEU A 299 17.88 -6.67 26.75
N GLN A 300 17.61 -7.98 26.77
CA GLN A 300 18.68 -9.00 26.85
C GLN A 300 18.30 -10.28 26.07
N LEU A 301 17.79 -10.13 24.84
CA LEU A 301 17.30 -11.25 24.02
C LEU A 301 18.39 -12.21 23.51
N ALA A 302 19.67 -11.93 23.76
CA ALA A 302 20.82 -12.62 23.13
C ALA A 302 21.89 -13.14 24.11
N ALA A 303 21.54 -13.51 25.36
CA ALA A 303 22.41 -14.32 26.24
C ALA A 303 21.66 -14.92 27.45
N ALA A 304 20.94 -16.04 27.27
CA ALA A 304 20.20 -16.70 28.36
C ALA A 304 20.14 -18.23 28.24
N THR A 305 21.27 -18.91 28.49
CA THR A 305 21.34 -20.38 28.52
C THR A 305 20.83 -20.92 29.87
N PHE A 306 19.56 -21.36 29.93
CA PHE A 306 19.01 -22.01 31.13
C PHE A 306 19.16 -23.54 31.08
N PRO A 307 19.53 -24.20 32.20
CA PRO A 307 19.76 -25.65 32.23
C PRO A 307 18.46 -26.46 32.32
N ASN A 308 18.38 -27.55 31.54
CA ASN A 308 17.31 -28.55 31.66
C ASN A 308 17.46 -29.39 32.95
N PRO A 309 16.40 -29.53 33.77
CA PRO A 309 16.29 -30.62 34.74
C PRO A 309 16.13 -31.95 34.00
N GLY A 310 16.96 -32.95 34.32
CA GLY A 310 16.98 -34.24 33.62
C GLY A 310 15.81 -35.17 33.98
N ALA A 311 15.27 -35.85 32.96
CA ALA A 311 14.38 -37.01 33.07
C ALA A 311 14.84 -38.07 32.05
N PRO A 312 14.57 -39.38 32.27
CA PRO A 312 15.43 -40.44 31.74
C PRO A 312 15.21 -40.79 30.27
N VAL A 313 16.25 -41.39 29.68
CA VAL A 313 16.22 -42.02 28.35
C VAL A 313 15.17 -43.13 28.33
N HIS A 314 14.19 -43.01 27.43
CA HIS A 314 13.28 -44.09 27.07
C HIS A 314 13.34 -44.29 25.55
N GLU A 315 13.41 -45.54 25.11
CA GLU A 315 13.54 -45.90 23.70
C GLU A 315 12.35 -45.38 22.88
N THR A 316 12.61 -44.46 21.95
CA THR A 316 11.62 -43.99 20.98
C THR A 316 11.35 -45.07 19.94
N LYS A 317 10.41 -45.97 20.26
CA LYS A 317 9.73 -46.79 19.26
C LYS A 317 9.19 -45.86 18.17
N SER A 318 9.55 -46.15 16.92
CA SER A 318 9.09 -45.39 15.76
C SER A 318 7.57 -45.50 15.63
N TYR A 319 6.87 -44.46 16.05
CA TYR A 319 5.48 -44.22 15.66
C TYR A 319 5.48 -43.37 14.39
N PRO A 320 4.57 -43.62 13.43
CA PRO A 320 4.63 -42.99 12.12
C PRO A 320 4.42 -41.49 12.26
N SER A 321 5.46 -40.72 11.93
CA SER A 321 5.29 -39.28 11.72
C SER A 321 4.35 -39.08 10.54
N LEU A 322 3.37 -38.19 10.70
CA LEU A 322 2.54 -37.70 9.60
C LEU A 322 3.38 -36.78 8.71
N ARG A 323 4.34 -37.38 7.99
CA ARG A 323 4.87 -36.80 6.77
C ARG A 323 3.69 -36.58 5.84
N ILE A 324 3.23 -35.32 5.78
CA ILE A 324 2.38 -34.87 4.69
C ILE A 324 3.23 -35.04 3.43
N GLU A 325 2.94 -36.09 2.68
CA GLU A 325 3.57 -36.32 1.38
C GLU A 325 3.34 -35.09 0.49
N LYS A 326 4.21 -34.92 -0.51
CA LYS A 326 4.22 -33.78 -1.42
C LYS A 326 3.08 -33.87 -2.45
N ASN A 327 1.85 -33.96 -1.95
CA ASN A 327 0.62 -33.93 -2.72
C ASN A 327 0.47 -32.55 -3.35
N ASP A 328 0.74 -32.48 -4.65
CA ASP A 328 0.33 -31.36 -5.47
C ASP A 328 -1.15 -31.08 -5.24
N LEU A 329 -1.51 -29.85 -4.88
CA LEU A 329 -2.91 -29.45 -4.64
C LEU A 329 -3.81 -29.59 -5.90
N ARG A 330 -3.20 -29.93 -7.05
CA ARG A 330 -3.87 -30.28 -8.31
C ARG A 330 -4.37 -31.74 -8.39
N SER A 331 -4.02 -32.62 -7.44
CA SER A 331 -4.44 -34.04 -7.44
C SER A 331 -5.68 -34.34 -6.60
N VAL A 332 -6.04 -33.47 -5.64
CA VAL A 332 -7.18 -33.68 -4.75
C VAL A 332 -8.49 -33.39 -5.49
N SER A 333 -9.44 -34.31 -5.43
CA SER A 333 -10.79 -34.16 -5.99
C SER A 333 -11.75 -33.41 -5.06
N LEU A 334 -12.84 -32.86 -5.60
CA LEU A 334 -13.91 -32.27 -4.80
C LEU A 334 -14.53 -33.28 -3.81
N LEU A 335 -14.60 -34.56 -4.18
CA LEU A 335 -15.15 -35.60 -3.32
C LEU A 335 -14.28 -35.82 -2.07
N GLU A 336 -12.96 -35.87 -2.23
CA GLU A 336 -12.01 -35.97 -1.11
C GLU A 336 -11.98 -34.69 -0.26
N ALA A 337 -12.12 -33.52 -0.88
CA ALA A 337 -12.24 -32.26 -0.16
C ALA A 337 -13.54 -32.16 0.66
N LYS A 338 -14.67 -32.63 0.13
CA LYS A 338 -15.92 -32.80 0.90
C LYS A 338 -15.75 -33.84 2.02
N ALA A 339 -15.05 -34.94 1.78
CA ALA A 339 -14.80 -35.96 2.80
C ALA A 339 -14.00 -35.43 4.00
N LYS A 340 -13.04 -34.51 3.78
CA LYS A 340 -12.24 -33.85 4.83
C LYS A 340 -13.01 -32.95 5.80
N VAL A 341 -14.29 -32.66 5.53
CA VAL A 341 -15.18 -31.87 6.42
C VAL A 341 -16.48 -32.61 6.78
N LYS A 342 -16.60 -33.90 6.43
CA LYS A 342 -17.84 -34.67 6.59
C LYS A 342 -18.27 -34.85 8.06
N ASP A 343 -17.33 -34.91 8.99
CA ASP A 343 -17.56 -35.04 10.43
C ASP A 343 -18.10 -33.76 11.09
N ILE A 344 -17.90 -32.60 10.46
CA ILE A 344 -18.44 -31.29 10.87
C ILE A 344 -19.57 -30.82 9.94
N SER A 345 -20.15 -31.74 9.15
CA SER A 345 -21.18 -31.41 8.17
C SER A 345 -22.55 -31.19 8.85
N ILE A 346 -23.21 -30.09 8.50
CA ILE A 346 -24.56 -29.74 8.92
C ILE A 346 -25.44 -29.45 7.69
N SER A 347 -26.77 -29.50 7.85
CA SER A 347 -27.67 -29.09 6.77
C SER A 347 -27.71 -27.56 6.61
N ARG A 348 -27.74 -27.11 5.36
CA ARG A 348 -27.91 -25.71 4.94
C ARG A 348 -29.15 -25.05 5.51
N LEU A 349 -30.21 -25.80 5.77
CA LEU A 349 -31.47 -25.26 6.33
C LEU A 349 -31.30 -24.66 7.74
N ARG A 350 -30.18 -24.94 8.43
CA ARG A 350 -29.81 -24.31 9.70
C ARG A 350 -28.98 -23.03 9.54
N VAL A 351 -28.65 -22.61 8.32
CA VAL A 351 -27.70 -21.53 8.02
C VAL A 351 -28.38 -20.43 7.21
N THR A 352 -28.67 -19.31 7.87
CA THR A 352 -29.25 -18.12 7.23
C THR A 352 -28.13 -17.14 6.88
N LEU A 353 -27.88 -16.93 5.58
CA LEU A 353 -26.97 -15.88 5.13
C LEU A 353 -27.60 -14.49 5.36
N ARG A 354 -26.78 -13.55 5.84
CA ARG A 354 -27.11 -12.13 6.01
C ARG A 354 -26.22 -11.31 5.05
N ASP A 355 -25.51 -10.33 5.57
CA ASP A 355 -24.74 -9.35 4.80
C ASP A 355 -23.52 -9.96 4.08
N VAL A 356 -23.19 -9.50 2.87
CA VAL A 356 -21.89 -9.80 2.24
C VAL A 356 -20.84 -8.90 2.90
N LEU A 357 -19.84 -9.51 3.53
CA LEU A 357 -18.75 -8.80 4.21
C LEU A 357 -17.54 -8.61 3.31
N HIS A 358 -17.27 -9.57 2.42
CA HIS A 358 -16.23 -9.46 1.40
C HIS A 358 -16.56 -10.34 0.18
N GLU A 359 -16.30 -9.85 -1.02
CA GLU A 359 -16.55 -10.56 -2.28
C GLU A 359 -15.33 -10.41 -3.20
N GLY A 360 -14.82 -11.53 -3.74
CA GLY A 360 -13.71 -11.57 -4.68
C GLY A 360 -14.21 -11.80 -6.12
N THR A 361 -13.42 -12.45 -6.96
CA THR A 361 -13.87 -12.89 -8.30
C THR A 361 -14.86 -14.04 -8.19
N PHE A 362 -14.53 -15.08 -7.41
CA PHE A 362 -15.28 -16.33 -7.30
C PHE A 362 -15.71 -16.67 -5.86
N GLY A 363 -15.05 -16.10 -4.85
CA GLY A 363 -15.31 -16.30 -3.43
C GLY A 363 -16.22 -15.22 -2.81
N ARG A 364 -16.87 -15.59 -1.72
CA ARG A 364 -17.67 -14.71 -0.85
C ARG A 364 -17.46 -15.06 0.61
N ILE A 365 -17.45 -14.04 1.46
CA ILE A 365 -17.60 -14.15 2.91
C ILE A 365 -18.86 -13.40 3.31
N PHE A 366 -19.82 -14.13 3.90
CA PHE A 366 -21.03 -13.57 4.48
C PHE A 366 -20.94 -13.48 6.00
N HIS A 367 -21.67 -12.52 6.57
CA HIS A 367 -22.24 -12.64 7.90
C HIS A 367 -23.41 -13.63 7.84
N GLY A 368 -23.57 -14.52 8.81
CA GLY A 368 -24.67 -15.46 8.82
C GLY A 368 -25.04 -15.96 10.20
N VAL A 369 -26.22 -16.56 10.31
CA VAL A 369 -26.71 -17.23 11.52
C VAL A 369 -26.69 -18.73 11.33
N LEU A 370 -26.14 -19.43 12.33
CA LEU A 370 -26.33 -20.84 12.56
C LEU A 370 -27.37 -21.04 13.67
N LEU A 371 -28.44 -21.77 13.38
CA LEU A 371 -29.42 -22.22 14.37
C LEU A 371 -28.85 -23.39 15.19
N ASP A 372 -29.03 -23.37 16.51
CA ASP A 372 -28.70 -24.51 17.36
C ASP A 372 -29.55 -25.75 17.01
N GLU A 373 -29.00 -26.93 17.27
CA GLU A 373 -29.62 -28.20 16.89
C GLU A 373 -30.72 -28.64 17.85
N LYS A 374 -30.59 -28.27 19.13
CA LYS A 374 -31.50 -28.69 20.20
C LYS A 374 -32.53 -27.63 20.55
N ASP A 375 -32.30 -26.40 20.12
CA ASP A 375 -33.13 -25.24 20.43
C ASP A 375 -33.06 -24.23 19.28
N PRO A 376 -33.98 -24.31 18.29
CA PRO A 376 -34.01 -23.40 17.15
C PRO A 376 -34.20 -21.92 17.50
N ALA A 377 -34.56 -21.57 18.74
CA ALA A 377 -34.61 -20.17 19.21
C ALA A 377 -33.22 -19.63 19.61
N LYS A 378 -32.16 -20.46 19.64
CA LYS A 378 -30.79 -20.04 19.88
C LYS A 378 -30.01 -19.86 18.57
N GLU A 379 -29.84 -18.60 18.17
CA GLU A 379 -28.97 -18.20 17.06
C GLU A 379 -27.50 -18.08 17.50
N LYS A 380 -26.56 -18.44 16.61
CA LYS A 380 -25.12 -18.15 16.72
C LYS A 380 -24.65 -17.41 15.48
N GLN A 381 -24.05 -16.23 15.64
CA GLN A 381 -23.46 -15.49 14.51
C GLN A 381 -22.19 -16.20 14.03
N CYS A 382 -22.01 -16.31 12.72
CA CYS A 382 -20.87 -16.93 12.06
C CYS A 382 -20.40 -16.12 10.85
N PHE A 383 -19.13 -16.28 10.47
CA PHE A 383 -18.70 -16.04 9.10
C PHE A 383 -19.05 -17.27 8.26
N VAL A 384 -19.52 -17.05 7.03
CA VAL A 384 -19.75 -18.13 6.06
C VAL A 384 -18.91 -17.88 4.80
N LYS A 385 -17.83 -18.65 4.64
CA LYS A 385 -17.05 -18.71 3.38
C LYS A 385 -17.81 -19.58 2.37
N THR A 386 -18.02 -19.07 1.15
CA THR A 386 -18.67 -19.81 0.05
C THR A 386 -18.25 -19.23 -1.31
N VAL A 387 -18.87 -19.68 -2.40
CA VAL A 387 -18.51 -19.33 -3.78
C VAL A 387 -19.68 -18.76 -4.60
N LYS A 388 -19.35 -18.15 -5.74
CA LYS A 388 -20.29 -17.72 -6.79
C LYS A 388 -20.61 -18.85 -7.76
N ASP A 389 -21.62 -18.61 -8.60
CA ASP A 389 -22.18 -19.56 -9.58
C ASP A 389 -21.20 -19.98 -10.67
N HIS A 390 -20.25 -19.12 -11.02
CA HIS A 390 -19.20 -19.38 -12.02
C HIS A 390 -17.89 -19.92 -11.43
N ALA A 391 -17.84 -20.26 -10.14
CA ALA A 391 -16.64 -20.81 -9.53
C ALA A 391 -16.34 -22.22 -10.04
N SER A 392 -15.10 -22.50 -10.42
CA SER A 392 -14.71 -23.82 -10.94
C SER A 392 -14.60 -24.87 -9.83
N GLU A 393 -14.72 -26.15 -10.18
CA GLU A 393 -14.55 -27.25 -9.22
C GLU A 393 -13.20 -27.18 -8.49
N VAL A 394 -12.13 -26.77 -9.20
CA VAL A 394 -10.79 -26.56 -8.63
C VAL A 394 -10.83 -25.45 -7.57
N GLN A 395 -11.49 -24.32 -7.83
CA GLN A 395 -11.64 -23.22 -6.86
C GLN A 395 -12.43 -23.64 -5.61
N VAL A 396 -13.51 -24.42 -5.78
CA VAL A 396 -14.30 -24.97 -4.66
C VAL A 396 -13.49 -25.97 -3.84
N THR A 397 -12.73 -26.83 -4.52
CA THR A 397 -11.87 -27.85 -3.91
C THR A 397 -10.74 -27.21 -3.11
N MET A 398 -10.07 -26.19 -3.67
CA MET A 398 -9.07 -25.39 -2.98
C MET A 398 -9.67 -24.72 -1.73
N MET A 399 -10.84 -24.06 -1.84
CA MET A 399 -11.52 -23.45 -0.70
C MET A 399 -11.72 -24.45 0.46
N LEU A 400 -12.26 -25.65 0.16
CA LEU A 400 -12.51 -26.67 1.17
C LEU A 400 -11.21 -27.23 1.78
N THR A 401 -10.18 -27.48 0.96
CA THR A 401 -8.90 -28.01 1.46
C THR A 401 -8.12 -27.00 2.29
N GLU A 402 -8.05 -25.73 1.89
CA GLU A 402 -7.35 -24.69 2.64
C GLU A 402 -8.08 -24.34 3.94
N SER A 403 -9.42 -24.37 3.94
CA SER A 403 -10.25 -24.20 5.14
C SER A 403 -9.89 -25.19 6.25
N CYS A 404 -9.39 -26.38 5.91
CA CYS A 404 -9.00 -27.39 6.87
C CYS A 404 -7.68 -27.08 7.61
N LYS A 405 -6.90 -26.06 7.21
CA LYS A 405 -5.55 -25.77 7.73
C LYS A 405 -5.48 -25.65 9.27
N LEU A 406 -6.52 -25.13 9.90
CA LEU A 406 -6.61 -24.96 11.36
C LEU A 406 -7.57 -25.94 12.06
N ARG A 407 -8.14 -26.92 11.34
CA ARG A 407 -9.15 -27.84 11.89
C ARG A 407 -8.57 -28.67 13.03
N GLY A 408 -9.32 -28.77 14.14
CA GLY A 408 -8.90 -29.48 15.36
C GLY A 408 -7.95 -28.70 16.29
N LEU A 409 -7.47 -27.52 15.88
CA LEU A 409 -6.61 -26.67 16.71
C LEU A 409 -7.46 -25.76 17.61
N HIS A 410 -7.10 -25.68 18.89
CA HIS A 410 -7.90 -25.02 19.92
C HIS A 410 -7.05 -24.02 20.71
N HIS A 411 -7.15 -22.73 20.36
CA HIS A 411 -6.42 -21.64 21.01
C HIS A 411 -7.17 -20.31 20.86
N ARG A 412 -7.12 -19.41 21.86
CA ARG A 412 -7.90 -18.15 21.87
C ARG A 412 -7.62 -17.24 20.67
N ASN A 413 -6.38 -17.27 20.15
CA ASN A 413 -5.91 -16.45 19.03
C ASN A 413 -5.94 -17.18 17.67
N LEU A 414 -6.68 -18.29 17.54
CA LEU A 414 -6.92 -18.99 16.27
C LEU A 414 -8.42 -18.99 15.95
N LEU A 415 -8.76 -18.95 14.66
CA LEU A 415 -10.13 -19.10 14.16
C LEU A 415 -10.25 -20.39 13.33
N PRO A 416 -10.37 -21.57 13.97
CA PRO A 416 -10.63 -22.81 13.26
C PRO A 416 -12.04 -22.82 12.66
N ILE A 417 -12.22 -23.60 11.59
CA ILE A 417 -13.55 -23.89 11.05
C ILE A 417 -14.37 -24.69 12.06
N SER A 418 -15.66 -24.38 12.15
CA SER A 418 -16.60 -24.98 13.11
C SER A 418 -17.53 -26.01 12.48
N HIS A 419 -18.07 -25.71 11.29
CA HIS A 419 -19.01 -26.55 10.57
C HIS A 419 -18.84 -26.36 9.05
N ALA A 420 -19.39 -27.27 8.25
CA ALA A 420 -19.51 -27.12 6.81
C ALA A 420 -20.90 -27.55 6.31
N CYS A 421 -21.32 -27.04 5.16
CA CYS A 421 -22.47 -27.56 4.41
C CYS A 421 -21.95 -28.06 3.05
N THR A 422 -22.03 -29.36 2.80
CA THR A 422 -21.45 -29.99 1.59
C THR A 422 -22.43 -30.88 0.83
N GLU A 423 -23.73 -30.59 0.95
CA GLU A 423 -24.84 -31.24 0.25
C GLU A 423 -24.59 -31.39 -1.27
N GLU A 424 -25.27 -32.34 -1.91
CA GLU A 424 -25.13 -32.62 -3.35
C GLU A 424 -25.99 -31.66 -4.18
N GLY A 425 -25.52 -31.31 -5.39
CA GLY A 425 -26.08 -30.21 -6.21
C GLY A 425 -25.80 -28.80 -5.67
N GLU A 426 -25.52 -28.66 -4.38
CA GLU A 426 -25.37 -27.40 -3.67
C GLU A 426 -23.93 -26.89 -3.53
N LYS A 427 -23.77 -25.55 -3.52
CA LYS A 427 -22.48 -24.89 -3.33
C LYS A 427 -21.98 -25.09 -1.89
N PRO A 428 -20.73 -25.55 -1.68
CA PRO A 428 -20.20 -25.70 -0.33
C PRO A 428 -20.15 -24.41 0.48
N MET A 429 -20.41 -24.51 1.77
CA MET A 429 -20.26 -23.43 2.74
C MET A 429 -19.37 -23.89 3.89
N VAL A 430 -18.51 -23.00 4.41
CA VAL A 430 -17.64 -23.25 5.56
C VAL A 430 -17.91 -22.18 6.61
N LEU A 431 -18.24 -22.60 7.83
CA LEU A 431 -18.69 -21.73 8.92
C LEU A 431 -17.61 -21.56 9.98
N LEU A 432 -17.28 -20.30 10.29
CA LEU A 432 -16.31 -19.94 11.35
C LEU A 432 -17.00 -19.04 12.40
N PRO A 433 -16.54 -19.02 13.67
CA PRO A 433 -17.08 -18.09 14.67
C PRO A 433 -16.99 -16.63 14.22
N TYR A 434 -18.04 -15.84 14.40
CA TYR A 434 -18.05 -14.44 13.97
C TYR A 434 -17.16 -13.55 14.84
N MET A 435 -16.53 -12.56 14.21
CA MET A 435 -15.71 -11.52 14.86
C MET A 435 -16.18 -10.17 14.28
N ASN A 436 -16.78 -9.32 15.11
CA ASN A 436 -17.68 -8.25 14.64
C ASN A 436 -17.00 -7.01 14.03
N TRP A 437 -15.68 -6.88 14.08
CA TRP A 437 -14.91 -5.88 13.33
C TRP A 437 -14.22 -6.47 12.08
N GLY A 438 -14.43 -7.77 11.81
CA GLY A 438 -14.06 -8.40 10.56
C GLY A 438 -12.54 -8.50 10.34
N ASN A 439 -12.10 -8.19 9.12
CA ASN A 439 -10.73 -8.43 8.67
C ASN A 439 -9.74 -7.38 9.20
N LEU A 440 -8.64 -7.82 9.80
CA LEU A 440 -7.66 -6.93 10.44
C LEU A 440 -7.02 -5.93 9.46
N LYS A 441 -6.70 -6.34 8.21
CA LYS A 441 -6.16 -5.41 7.20
C LYS A 441 -7.13 -4.28 6.84
N LEU A 442 -8.43 -4.60 6.78
CA LEU A 442 -9.47 -3.63 6.47
C LEU A 442 -9.76 -2.72 7.67
N PHE A 443 -9.81 -3.28 8.89
CA PHE A 443 -9.93 -2.52 10.14
C PHE A 443 -8.80 -1.50 10.31
N LEU A 444 -7.54 -1.92 10.17
CA LEU A 444 -6.38 -1.02 10.27
C LEU A 444 -6.46 0.15 9.26
N ARG A 445 -6.89 -0.13 8.03
CA ARG A 445 -7.10 0.91 7.00
C ARG A 445 -8.23 1.88 7.36
N GLN A 446 -9.28 1.42 8.04
CA GLN A 446 -10.33 2.29 8.57
C GLN A 446 -9.78 3.20 9.69
N CYS A 447 -8.95 2.68 10.60
CA CYS A 447 -8.25 3.49 11.59
C CYS A 447 -7.37 4.57 10.93
N LYS A 448 -6.60 4.23 9.89
CA LYS A 448 -5.76 5.19 9.14
C LYS A 448 -6.58 6.31 8.48
N LEU A 449 -7.80 6.01 8.03
CA LEU A 449 -8.73 7.02 7.50
C LEU A 449 -9.34 7.90 8.61
N ALA A 450 -9.51 7.38 9.82
CA ALA A 450 -9.95 8.15 10.99
C ALA A 450 -8.84 9.06 11.56
N GLU A 451 -7.57 8.65 11.50
CA GLU A 451 -6.43 9.54 11.83
C GLU A 451 -6.31 10.72 10.86
N ALA A 452 -6.57 10.48 9.57
CA ALA A 452 -6.46 11.48 8.52
C ALA A 452 -7.62 12.50 8.49
N ASN A 453 -8.75 12.20 9.15
CA ASN A 453 -9.99 13.00 9.06
C ASN A 453 -10.59 13.28 10.44
N ASN A 454 -10.94 14.53 10.71
CA ASN A 454 -11.63 14.92 11.95
C ASN A 454 -12.95 14.10 12.12
N PRO A 455 -13.29 13.51 13.30
CA PRO A 455 -14.19 12.34 13.41
C PRO A 455 -15.70 12.52 13.13
N GLN A 456 -16.10 13.33 12.14
CA GLN A 456 -17.49 13.64 11.82
C GLN A 456 -17.95 13.24 10.40
N LEU A 457 -17.07 12.72 9.53
CA LEU A 457 -17.39 12.49 8.12
C LEU A 457 -17.21 11.04 7.61
N CYS A 458 -17.11 10.08 8.51
CA CYS A 458 -17.02 8.66 8.15
C CYS A 458 -18.43 8.01 8.19
N VAL A 459 -19.13 8.02 7.06
CA VAL A 459 -20.35 7.22 6.83
C VAL A 459 -20.25 6.59 5.45
N SER A 460 -20.19 5.26 5.37
CA SER A 460 -20.16 4.54 4.09
C SER A 460 -21.57 4.33 3.54
N GLU A 461 -21.77 4.57 2.25
CA GLU A 461 -23.06 4.35 1.53
C GLU A 461 -23.33 2.86 1.25
N HIS A 462 -23.17 2.00 2.25
CA HIS A 462 -23.41 0.56 2.16
C HIS A 462 -24.35 0.11 3.29
N PRO A 463 -25.53 -0.46 2.95
CA PRO A 463 -26.50 -0.93 3.94
C PRO A 463 -26.08 -2.29 4.53
N GLY A 464 -25.04 -2.28 5.35
CA GLY A 464 -24.71 -3.34 6.30
C GLY A 464 -24.88 -2.85 7.75
N PRO A 465 -24.64 -3.69 8.77
CA PRO A 465 -24.73 -3.28 10.16
C PRO A 465 -23.71 -2.17 10.47
N THR A 466 -24.21 -0.95 10.70
CA THR A 466 -23.40 0.25 10.93
C THR A 466 -22.54 0.09 12.18
N VAL A 467 -21.24 -0.20 11.99
CA VAL A 467 -20.23 0.08 13.01
C VAL A 467 -20.26 1.58 13.23
N ILE A 468 -20.69 2.02 14.42
CA ILE A 468 -20.79 3.44 14.74
C ILE A 468 -19.37 3.95 14.95
N ILE A 469 -18.81 4.59 13.92
CA ILE A 469 -17.40 5.05 13.88
C ILE A 469 -17.07 6.08 14.98
N LYS A 470 -18.09 6.61 15.66
CA LYS A 470 -17.97 7.43 16.87
C LYS A 470 -17.20 6.76 18.02
N ASP A 471 -17.18 5.42 18.06
CA ASP A 471 -16.46 4.64 19.08
C ASP A 471 -15.09 4.12 18.58
N LEU A 472 -14.70 4.44 17.33
CA LEU A 472 -13.37 4.15 16.79
C LEU A 472 -12.37 5.19 17.34
N MET A 473 -11.98 5.01 18.60
CA MET A 473 -10.93 5.82 19.22
C MET A 473 -9.61 5.68 18.46
N ALA A 474 -8.77 6.72 18.51
CA ALA A 474 -7.46 6.72 17.87
C ALA A 474 -6.63 5.52 18.38
N ILE A 475 -6.26 4.63 17.47
CA ILE A 475 -5.60 3.36 17.80
C ILE A 475 -4.20 3.64 18.34
N SER A 476 -3.93 3.20 19.58
CA SER A 476 -2.64 3.49 20.20
C SER A 476 -1.54 2.52 19.73
N GLN A 477 -0.27 2.89 19.92
CA GLN A 477 0.82 1.95 19.71
C GLN A 477 0.74 0.75 20.65
N GLN A 478 0.19 0.95 21.87
CA GLN A 478 -0.03 -0.12 22.83
C GLN A 478 -1.07 -1.13 22.31
N ASP A 479 -2.15 -0.66 21.67
CA ASP A 479 -3.13 -1.52 20.99
C ASP A 479 -2.49 -2.35 19.87
N LEU A 480 -1.68 -1.72 19.02
CA LEU A 480 -0.99 -2.40 17.92
C LEU A 480 -0.02 -3.48 18.42
N VAL A 481 0.72 -3.20 19.49
CA VAL A 481 1.59 -4.20 20.15
C VAL A 481 0.74 -5.28 20.82
N HIS A 482 -0.41 -4.96 21.41
CA HIS A 482 -1.32 -5.97 21.96
C HIS A 482 -1.86 -6.91 20.87
N MET A 483 -2.17 -6.40 19.67
CA MET A 483 -2.51 -7.24 18.51
C MET A 483 -1.32 -8.12 18.08
N ALA A 484 -0.09 -7.58 18.11
CA ALA A 484 1.12 -8.33 17.79
C ALA A 484 1.38 -9.49 18.78
N ILE A 485 1.27 -9.25 20.08
CA ILE A 485 1.37 -10.28 21.14
C ILE A 485 0.36 -11.41 20.87
N GLN A 486 -0.87 -11.05 20.54
CA GLN A 486 -1.95 -12.00 20.26
C GLN A 486 -1.67 -12.89 19.04
N ILE A 487 -1.19 -12.31 17.93
CA ILE A 487 -0.77 -13.06 16.75
C ILE A 487 0.43 -13.97 17.09
N ALA A 488 1.44 -13.45 17.80
CA ALA A 488 2.61 -14.24 18.23
C ALA A 488 2.22 -15.40 19.17
N CYS A 489 1.20 -15.23 20.03
CA CYS A 489 0.64 -16.31 20.86
C CYS A 489 -0.02 -17.40 20.00
N GLY A 490 -0.79 -17.01 18.98
CA GLY A 490 -1.38 -17.93 18.01
C GLY A 490 -0.31 -18.74 17.27
N MET A 491 0.69 -18.06 16.71
CA MET A 491 1.79 -18.70 15.99
C MET A 491 2.67 -19.57 16.88
N SER A 492 2.91 -19.17 18.14
CA SER A 492 3.57 -20.00 19.15
C SER A 492 2.83 -21.30 19.44
N TYR A 493 1.49 -21.31 19.37
CA TYR A 493 0.69 -22.53 19.51
C TYR A 493 0.80 -23.45 18.27
N LEU A 494 0.86 -22.87 17.06
CA LEU A 494 1.01 -23.58 15.79
C LEU A 494 2.40 -24.23 15.65
N ALA A 495 3.47 -23.47 15.90
CA ALA A 495 4.85 -23.94 15.81
C ALA A 495 5.12 -25.13 16.77
N ARG A 496 4.57 -25.09 17.99
CA ARG A 496 4.64 -26.21 18.96
C ARG A 496 3.80 -27.44 18.58
N ARG A 497 3.16 -27.44 17.41
CA ARG A 497 2.42 -28.55 16.79
C ARG A 497 2.89 -28.83 15.37
N GLU A 498 4.04 -28.29 14.98
CA GLU A 498 4.63 -28.45 13.64
C GLU A 498 3.73 -27.92 12.50
N VAL A 499 2.74 -27.08 12.83
CA VAL A 499 1.83 -26.45 11.85
C VAL A 499 2.47 -25.18 11.32
N ILE A 500 2.83 -25.18 10.04
CA ILE A 500 3.40 -24.03 9.33
C ILE A 500 2.26 -23.30 8.58
N HIS A 501 2.13 -22.00 8.78
CA HIS A 501 1.03 -21.20 8.25
C HIS A 501 1.23 -20.85 6.77
N LYS A 502 2.46 -20.53 6.36
CA LYS A 502 2.92 -20.18 4.99
C LYS A 502 2.35 -18.90 4.36
N ASP A 503 1.32 -18.30 4.94
CA ASP A 503 0.64 -17.11 4.44
C ASP A 503 0.19 -16.24 5.63
N LEU A 504 1.10 -15.96 6.57
CA LEU A 504 0.81 -15.08 7.71
C LEU A 504 0.89 -13.61 7.26
N ALA A 505 -0.21 -12.88 7.42
CA ALA A 505 -0.36 -11.49 7.03
C ALA A 505 -1.59 -10.88 7.74
N SER A 506 -1.70 -9.55 7.79
CA SER A 506 -2.86 -8.87 8.37
C SER A 506 -4.18 -9.24 7.69
N ARG A 507 -4.15 -9.53 6.38
CA ARG A 507 -5.32 -10.03 5.60
C ARG A 507 -5.84 -11.39 6.05
N ASN A 508 -5.03 -12.20 6.74
CA ASN A 508 -5.39 -13.53 7.23
C ASN A 508 -5.64 -13.53 8.75
N CYS A 509 -5.88 -12.35 9.33
CA CYS A 509 -6.32 -12.17 10.71
C CYS A 509 -7.69 -11.47 10.78
N VAL A 510 -8.43 -11.70 11.85
CA VAL A 510 -9.69 -11.01 12.18
C VAL A 510 -9.67 -10.46 13.59
N ILE A 511 -10.50 -9.45 13.85
CA ILE A 511 -10.60 -8.75 15.13
C ILE A 511 -12.08 -8.52 15.52
N ASP A 512 -12.33 -8.40 16.83
CA ASP A 512 -13.62 -8.01 17.40
C ASP A 512 -13.51 -6.76 18.28
N ASN A 513 -14.65 -6.23 18.71
CA ASN A 513 -14.77 -5.06 19.57
C ASN A 513 -14.22 -5.22 21.00
N SER A 514 -13.67 -6.39 21.35
CA SER A 514 -12.90 -6.62 22.58
C SER A 514 -11.38 -6.58 22.30
N MET A 515 -10.96 -6.10 21.13
CA MET A 515 -9.58 -6.10 20.64
C MET A 515 -8.95 -7.50 20.56
N GLN A 516 -9.77 -8.56 20.51
CA GLN A 516 -9.30 -9.94 20.46
C GLN A 516 -8.99 -10.31 19.00
N VAL A 517 -7.71 -10.55 18.70
CA VAL A 517 -7.23 -10.92 17.35
C VAL A 517 -7.13 -12.44 17.22
N LYS A 518 -7.57 -12.97 16.08
CA LYS A 518 -7.49 -14.39 15.72
C LYS A 518 -6.92 -14.58 14.31
N ILE A 519 -6.04 -15.56 14.16
CA ILE A 519 -5.47 -15.98 12.87
C ILE A 519 -6.44 -16.95 12.19
N CYS A 520 -6.75 -16.71 10.92
CA CYS A 520 -7.64 -17.52 10.10
C CYS A 520 -6.86 -18.45 9.16
N ASP A 521 -7.53 -19.46 8.60
CA ASP A 521 -7.07 -20.10 7.39
C ASP A 521 -7.09 -19.13 6.19
N ASN A 522 -6.25 -19.39 5.18
CA ASN A 522 -6.11 -18.54 3.99
C ASN A 522 -6.99 -18.96 2.79
N ALA A 523 -8.03 -19.78 2.99
CA ALA A 523 -8.98 -20.09 1.92
C ALA A 523 -9.70 -18.80 1.47
N LEU A 524 -9.79 -18.64 0.15
CA LEU A 524 -10.25 -17.45 -0.59
C LEU A 524 -9.32 -16.22 -0.53
N SER A 525 -8.26 -16.20 0.27
CA SER A 525 -7.45 -14.97 0.45
C SER A 525 -6.77 -14.47 -0.83
N ARG A 526 -6.38 -15.35 -1.74
CA ARG A 526 -5.89 -15.01 -3.10
C ARG A 526 -6.93 -14.32 -4.00
N ASP A 527 -8.22 -14.52 -3.74
CA ASP A 527 -9.33 -13.96 -4.51
C ASP A 527 -9.91 -12.70 -3.88
N LEU A 528 -9.80 -12.59 -2.56
CA LEU A 528 -10.24 -11.43 -1.76
C LEU A 528 -9.17 -10.34 -1.65
N PHE A 529 -7.89 -10.69 -1.76
CA PHE A 529 -6.76 -9.75 -1.72
C PHE A 529 -5.78 -9.98 -2.89
N PRO A 530 -6.23 -10.01 -4.16
CA PRO A 530 -5.40 -10.43 -5.29
C PRO A 530 -4.12 -9.60 -5.46
N MET A 531 -4.14 -8.31 -5.11
CA MET A 531 -2.98 -7.42 -5.19
C MET A 531 -1.83 -7.77 -4.23
N ASP A 532 -2.07 -8.62 -3.22
CA ASP A 532 -1.04 -9.11 -2.29
C ASP A 532 -0.30 -10.36 -2.80
N TYR A 533 -0.75 -10.97 -3.92
CA TYR A 533 -0.22 -12.23 -4.45
C TYR A 533 0.28 -12.09 -5.90
N HIS A 534 1.40 -12.74 -6.22
CA HIS A 534 2.08 -12.62 -7.51
C HIS A 534 2.55 -13.99 -8.03
N CYS A 535 2.59 -14.15 -9.35
CA CYS A 535 3.11 -15.33 -10.04
C CYS A 535 4.52 -15.03 -10.54
N LEU A 536 5.50 -15.86 -10.19
CA LEU A 536 6.92 -15.65 -10.56
C LEU A 536 7.33 -16.50 -11.77
N GLY A 537 6.44 -16.59 -12.77
CA GLY A 537 6.63 -17.36 -14.01
C GLY A 537 6.33 -18.86 -13.90
N ASP A 538 5.99 -19.35 -12.70
CA ASP A 538 5.74 -20.75 -12.37
C ASP A 538 4.25 -21.18 -12.43
N ASN A 539 3.34 -20.20 -12.57
CA ASN A 539 1.88 -20.35 -12.45
C ASN A 539 1.41 -20.70 -11.02
N GLU A 540 2.15 -20.28 -9.99
CA GLU A 540 1.72 -20.31 -8.58
C GLU A 540 1.58 -18.89 -8.02
N ASN A 541 0.38 -18.48 -7.59
CA ASN A 541 0.16 -17.16 -6.99
C ASN A 541 0.59 -17.16 -5.51
N ARG A 542 1.77 -16.61 -5.25
CA ARG A 542 2.47 -16.59 -3.96
C ARG A 542 2.37 -15.23 -3.25
N PRO A 543 2.32 -15.14 -1.91
CA PRO A 543 2.29 -13.88 -1.17
C PRO A 543 3.70 -13.25 -1.07
N VAL A 544 4.34 -13.00 -2.21
CA VAL A 544 5.79 -12.72 -2.36
C VAL A 544 6.35 -11.72 -1.32
N ARG A 545 5.65 -10.61 -1.08
CA ARG A 545 6.07 -9.53 -0.16
C ARG A 545 6.08 -9.92 1.34
N TRP A 546 5.53 -11.08 1.70
CA TRP A 546 5.56 -11.65 3.07
C TRP A 546 6.46 -12.88 3.19
N MET A 547 6.99 -13.42 2.09
CA MET A 547 7.77 -14.66 2.09
C MET A 547 9.21 -14.42 2.53
N ALA A 548 9.77 -15.40 3.24
CA ALA A 548 11.20 -15.44 3.57
C ALA A 548 12.04 -15.77 2.32
N LEU A 549 13.32 -15.41 2.34
CA LEU A 549 14.19 -15.59 1.18
C LEU A 549 14.36 -17.07 0.78
N GLU A 550 14.43 -17.99 1.74
CA GLU A 550 14.45 -19.43 1.48
C GLU A 550 13.13 -19.94 0.85
N SER A 551 12.00 -19.34 1.23
CA SER A 551 10.70 -19.65 0.62
C SER A 551 10.58 -19.11 -0.80
N LEU A 552 11.22 -17.97 -1.10
CA LEU A 552 11.25 -17.40 -2.46
C LEU A 552 12.20 -18.15 -3.40
N LEU A 553 13.36 -18.56 -2.92
CA LEU A 553 14.40 -19.21 -3.75
C LEU A 553 14.19 -20.73 -3.90
N ASN A 554 13.84 -21.43 -2.82
CA ASN A 554 13.82 -22.90 -2.76
C ASN A 554 12.41 -23.49 -2.64
N ASN A 555 11.38 -22.66 -2.38
CA ASN A 555 10.06 -23.08 -1.93
C ASN A 555 10.09 -23.78 -0.54
N ASP A 556 11.11 -23.49 0.27
CA ASP A 556 11.29 -24.01 1.63
C ASP A 556 10.38 -23.27 2.63
N PHE A 557 9.73 -23.99 3.53
CA PHE A 557 8.86 -23.40 4.57
C PHE A 557 9.10 -24.04 5.92
N SER A 558 9.10 -23.22 6.97
CA SER A 558 9.33 -23.61 8.36
C SER A 558 8.62 -22.65 9.32
N SER A 559 8.64 -22.93 10.62
CA SER A 559 8.22 -21.92 11.60
C SER A 559 9.11 -20.67 11.60
N ALA A 560 10.33 -20.73 11.05
CA ALA A 560 11.21 -19.57 10.88
C ALA A 560 10.90 -18.74 9.61
N SER A 561 10.32 -19.34 8.56
CA SER A 561 9.73 -18.58 7.45
C SER A 561 8.42 -17.90 7.87
N ASP A 562 7.65 -18.54 8.75
CA ASP A 562 6.48 -17.89 9.39
C ASP A 562 6.89 -16.72 10.32
N VAL A 563 8.04 -16.78 11.00
CA VAL A 563 8.58 -15.65 11.78
C VAL A 563 8.92 -14.44 10.90
N TRP A 564 9.50 -14.67 9.71
CA TRP A 564 9.72 -13.60 8.73
C TRP A 564 8.40 -12.91 8.33
N ALA A 565 7.38 -13.72 8.00
CA ALA A 565 6.05 -13.24 7.68
C ALA A 565 5.37 -12.52 8.86
N PHE A 566 5.66 -12.92 10.11
CA PHE A 566 5.26 -12.17 11.30
C PHE A 566 5.93 -10.80 11.40
N GLY A 567 7.23 -10.69 11.09
CA GLY A 567 7.92 -9.40 11.02
C GLY A 567 7.25 -8.45 10.01
N VAL A 568 6.86 -8.94 8.83
CA VAL A 568 6.10 -8.16 7.85
C VAL A 568 4.68 -7.82 8.35
N THR A 569 4.03 -8.73 9.08
CA THR A 569 2.72 -8.48 9.72
C THR A 569 2.81 -7.42 10.82
N LEU A 570 3.92 -7.37 11.57
CA LEU A 570 4.19 -6.34 12.58
C LEU A 570 4.44 -4.97 11.93
N TRP A 571 5.07 -4.93 10.75
CA TRP A 571 5.14 -3.73 9.93
C TRP A 571 3.76 -3.31 9.38
N GLU A 572 2.90 -4.24 8.96
CA GLU A 572 1.50 -3.95 8.57
C GLU A 572 0.69 -3.34 9.73
N LEU A 573 0.90 -3.81 10.98
CA LEU A 573 0.28 -3.21 12.17
C LEU A 573 0.76 -1.76 12.35
N MET A 574 2.07 -1.53 12.45
CA MET A 574 2.67 -0.21 12.72
C MET A 574 2.51 0.80 11.58
N THR A 575 2.06 0.38 10.39
CA THR A 575 1.71 1.26 9.27
C THR A 575 0.21 1.36 9.00
N LEU A 576 -0.63 0.76 9.84
CA LEU A 576 -2.08 0.69 9.70
C LEU A 576 -2.54 0.13 8.33
N GLY A 577 -2.06 -1.07 8.01
CA GLY A 577 -2.48 -1.85 6.85
C GLY A 577 -1.91 -1.38 5.51
N GLN A 578 -0.79 -0.64 5.51
CA GLN A 578 -0.09 -0.26 4.29
C GLN A 578 0.45 -1.50 3.55
N THR A 579 0.61 -1.42 2.23
CA THR A 579 1.21 -2.51 1.46
C THR A 579 2.73 -2.50 1.66
N PRO A 580 3.36 -3.59 2.14
CA PRO A 580 4.81 -3.67 2.29
C PRO A 580 5.51 -3.73 0.93
N TYR A 581 6.72 -3.18 0.83
CA TYR A 581 7.55 -3.16 -0.39
C TYR A 581 6.76 -2.70 -1.64
N VAL A 582 6.07 -1.56 -1.54
CA VAL A 582 5.25 -1.03 -2.64
C VAL A 582 6.11 -0.58 -3.83
N ASP A 583 7.29 -0.02 -3.56
CA ASP A 583 8.22 0.51 -4.56
C ASP A 583 9.18 -0.56 -5.16
N ILE A 584 9.05 -1.83 -4.77
CA ILE A 584 9.87 -2.96 -5.25
C ILE A 584 9.00 -3.92 -6.06
N ASP A 585 9.46 -4.34 -7.24
CA ASP A 585 8.75 -5.33 -8.04
C ASP A 585 8.82 -6.74 -7.41
N PRO A 586 7.72 -7.53 -7.41
CA PRO A 586 7.72 -8.91 -6.92
C PRO A 586 8.78 -9.83 -7.53
N PHE A 587 9.18 -9.65 -8.79
CA PHE A 587 10.24 -10.41 -9.44
C PHE A 587 11.63 -10.04 -8.91
N GLU A 588 11.86 -8.77 -8.52
CA GLU A 588 13.12 -8.29 -7.97
C GLU A 588 13.30 -8.60 -6.47
N MET A 589 12.20 -8.90 -5.77
CA MET A 589 12.15 -9.15 -4.32
C MET A 589 13.26 -10.10 -3.82
N ALA A 590 13.51 -11.20 -4.53
CA ALA A 590 14.52 -12.19 -4.13
C ALA A 590 15.96 -11.67 -4.28
N ALA A 591 16.24 -10.77 -5.23
CA ALA A 591 17.53 -10.11 -5.37
C ALA A 591 17.68 -9.02 -4.29
N TYR A 592 16.68 -8.15 -4.17
CA TYR A 592 16.64 -7.06 -3.19
C TYR A 592 16.90 -7.54 -1.74
N LEU A 593 16.25 -8.63 -1.34
CA LEU A 593 16.44 -9.23 -0.01
C LEU A 593 17.79 -9.93 0.16
N LYS A 594 18.36 -10.50 -0.93
CA LYS A 594 19.66 -11.18 -0.93
C LYS A 594 20.82 -10.18 -0.82
N ASP A 595 20.69 -9.00 -1.41
CA ASP A 595 21.65 -7.90 -1.31
C ASP A 595 21.59 -7.17 0.06
N GLY A 596 20.75 -7.68 0.98
CA GLY A 596 20.68 -7.24 2.38
C GLY A 596 19.64 -6.15 2.66
N TYR A 597 19.00 -5.58 1.63
CA TYR A 597 17.97 -4.56 1.82
C TYR A 597 16.73 -5.10 2.53
N ARG A 598 16.07 -4.24 3.30
CA ARG A 598 14.85 -4.52 4.07
C ARG A 598 13.92 -3.30 4.02
N ILE A 599 12.64 -3.51 4.33
CA ILE A 599 11.66 -2.44 4.35
C ILE A 599 11.99 -1.38 5.42
N ALA A 600 11.76 -0.11 5.09
CA ALA A 600 12.06 1.01 5.97
C ALA A 600 11.19 1.00 7.25
N GLN A 601 11.74 1.56 8.33
CA GLN A 601 11.07 1.77 9.61
C GLN A 601 9.78 2.59 9.44
N PRO A 602 8.64 2.17 10.01
CA PRO A 602 7.41 2.96 9.98
C PRO A 602 7.58 4.30 10.70
N ILE A 603 6.93 5.34 10.19
CA ILE A 603 6.88 6.65 10.85
C ILE A 603 6.29 6.48 12.26
N ASN A 604 6.94 7.08 13.27
CA ASN A 604 6.62 6.98 14.69
C ASN A 604 6.80 5.57 15.33
N CYS A 605 7.31 4.55 14.63
CA CYS A 605 7.62 3.26 15.25
C CYS A 605 8.92 3.37 16.07
N PRO A 606 8.94 3.01 17.37
CA PRO A 606 10.16 3.02 18.18
C PRO A 606 11.23 2.06 17.66
N ASP A 607 12.49 2.43 17.85
CA ASP A 607 13.66 1.73 17.32
C ASP A 607 13.77 0.28 17.85
N GLU A 608 13.39 0.05 19.12
CA GLU A 608 13.40 -1.29 19.73
C GLU A 608 12.37 -2.22 19.07
N LEU A 609 11.20 -1.68 18.70
CA LEU A 609 10.16 -2.45 18.02
C LEU A 609 10.54 -2.73 16.57
N PHE A 610 11.21 -1.78 15.90
CA PHE A 610 11.76 -2.00 14.56
C PHE A 610 12.93 -3.00 14.58
N ALA A 611 13.77 -3.00 15.62
CA ALA A 611 14.80 -4.02 15.82
C ALA A 611 14.20 -5.42 15.95
N VAL A 612 13.05 -5.58 16.64
CA VAL A 612 12.31 -6.85 16.68
C VAL A 612 11.83 -7.28 15.29
N MET A 613 11.36 -6.35 14.45
CA MET A 613 11.03 -6.65 13.04
C MET A 613 12.28 -7.10 12.27
N ALA A 614 13.40 -6.38 12.42
CA ALA A 614 14.66 -6.67 11.73
C ALA A 614 15.23 -8.05 12.10
N CYS A 615 15.17 -8.45 13.37
CA CYS A 615 15.54 -9.80 13.82
C CYS A 615 14.66 -10.90 13.21
N CYS A 616 13.39 -10.61 12.88
CA CYS A 616 12.55 -11.55 12.14
C CYS A 616 12.99 -11.73 10.68
N TRP A 617 13.78 -10.80 10.13
CA TRP A 617 14.25 -10.79 8.74
C TRP A 617 15.75 -11.12 8.60
N ALA A 618 16.35 -11.79 9.58
CA ALA A 618 17.69 -12.37 9.45
C ALA A 618 17.74 -13.35 8.26
N LEU A 619 18.88 -13.41 7.55
CA LEU A 619 19.02 -14.26 6.37
C LEU A 619 18.99 -15.74 6.77
N ASP A 620 19.79 -16.12 7.77
CA ASP A 620 19.75 -17.47 8.34
C ASP A 620 18.42 -17.68 9.11
N PRO A 621 17.62 -18.73 8.81
CA PRO A 621 16.40 -19.04 9.55
C PRO A 621 16.62 -19.37 11.04
N GLU A 622 17.81 -19.80 11.45
CA GLU A 622 18.11 -20.14 12.84
C GLU A 622 18.54 -18.94 13.70
N GLU A 623 19.03 -17.85 13.09
CA GLU A 623 19.23 -16.55 13.76
C GLU A 623 17.91 -15.86 14.12
N ARG A 624 16.80 -16.24 13.48
CA ARG A 624 15.47 -15.63 13.71
C ARG A 624 14.89 -16.05 15.07
N PRO A 625 14.31 -15.13 15.86
CA PRO A 625 13.74 -15.43 17.16
C PRO A 625 12.53 -16.35 17.04
N LYS A 626 12.45 -17.40 17.86
CA LYS A 626 11.30 -18.31 17.86
C LYS A 626 10.08 -17.61 18.49
N PHE A 627 8.87 -17.94 18.06
CA PHE A 627 7.64 -17.24 18.48
C PHE A 627 7.43 -17.06 20.00
N GLN A 628 7.97 -17.95 20.84
CA GLN A 628 7.92 -17.79 22.30
C GLN A 628 8.75 -16.59 22.80
N GLN A 629 9.91 -16.32 22.19
CA GLN A 629 10.75 -15.14 22.51
C GLN A 629 10.07 -13.85 22.04
N LEU A 630 9.40 -13.88 20.89
CA LEU A 630 8.61 -12.76 20.38
C LEU A 630 7.43 -12.41 21.30
N VAL A 631 6.69 -13.41 21.81
CA VAL A 631 5.61 -13.19 22.80
C VAL A 631 6.15 -12.51 24.06
N GLN A 632 7.29 -12.97 24.59
CA GLN A 632 7.89 -12.35 25.78
C GLN A 632 8.32 -10.90 25.50
N CYS A 633 9.15 -10.69 24.47
CA CYS A 633 9.69 -9.37 24.13
C CYS A 633 8.59 -8.33 23.87
N LEU A 634 7.55 -8.69 23.11
CA LEU A 634 6.42 -7.79 22.85
C LEU A 634 5.57 -7.51 24.10
N THR A 635 5.50 -8.46 25.05
CA THR A 635 4.78 -8.26 26.33
C THR A 635 5.56 -7.31 27.25
N GLU A 636 6.89 -7.45 27.31
CA GLU A 636 7.78 -6.52 28.02
C GLU A 636 7.70 -5.11 27.40
N PHE A 637 7.71 -5.01 26.08
CA PHE A 637 7.58 -3.75 25.34
C PHE A 637 6.20 -3.09 25.53
N HIS A 638 5.11 -3.86 25.52
CA HIS A 638 3.76 -3.36 25.81
C HIS A 638 3.63 -2.79 27.23
N ALA A 639 4.32 -3.40 28.21
CA ALA A 639 4.37 -2.90 29.58
C ALA A 639 5.17 -1.59 29.67
N ALA A 640 6.26 -1.46 28.89
CA ALA A 640 7.03 -0.21 28.79
C ALA A 640 6.21 0.92 28.14
N LEU A 641 5.53 0.68 27.02
CA LEU A 641 4.68 1.69 26.37
C LEU A 641 3.64 2.28 27.32
N GLY A 642 3.00 1.45 28.15
CA GLY A 642 2.02 1.89 29.16
C GLY A 642 2.60 2.65 30.36
N ALA A 643 3.92 2.89 30.39
CA ALA A 643 4.60 3.63 31.46
C ALA A 643 5.28 4.93 30.99
N TYR A 644 5.33 5.18 29.67
CA TYR A 644 6.07 6.31 29.06
C TYR A 644 5.22 7.20 28.12
N VAL A 645 3.89 6.98 28.07
CA VAL A 645 2.92 7.70 27.22
C VAL A 645 1.83 8.36 28.07
#